data_AF-A0A212KIT7-F1
#
_entry.id   AF-A0A212KIT7-F1
#
_cell.length_a   1.000
_cell.length_b   1.000
_cell.length_c   1.000
_cell.angle_alpha   90.00
_cell.angle_beta   90.00
_cell.angle_gamma   90.00
#
_symmetry.space_group_name_H-M   'P 1'
#
loop_
_entity.id
_entity.type
_entity.pdbx_description
1 polymer ?
#
loop_
_entity_poly.entity_id
_entity_poly.type
_entity_poly.pdbx_seq_one_letter_code
_entity_poly.pdbx_strand_id
1 'polypeptide(L)'
;MIPRANIQPVCCDDLPVYACPTDQELRLVEESGLFDEAWYRRCYLLGRTATMPPLVHFLRYGPRKGYRPNEFFDPLLYLSAFPDALASGRNPLLHFLQHLDKDFYASSSDQRAQLPQYTKPPLTVLMSVFNGEAHLKEAVESILGQTFSNFIFLIIDNASEDATAAILAEHARNDSRIRVVTNESNLGQTGALNKGLALVDTPYVARMDADDIALPDRFYRQLVFMEGHPDVAALGGSILGIDKDGTPNGWSWRPPCTPEMINLDIYTWQGRAIPHPAAMFRTEALQKVKGYCPALNYVQDFDLWHRLLENGCAIASIAGTPLLLYRQYERANSDRNAIKALEHVLALIACDKRNNGEQDPLEHITEPTIELAQRLLTPGTSGAFAWLALLPEIQSEDKKELIIPALRNALPYPEAMPAGFPLDAVLRWYAEEYPHQACQALGQAAPDIKEKMQNMLTKAELHSQASCALRHTFVPLPVPQCIPVQNSNICNANCVFCQYSLNIDKKRIMSFELFKKIADDFYKERKDGIIHFIGTGEVFTDRNIIEKIAYTKSLGLKAYITTNGTLFHKWNLVERTLNLHPERIYISTPGFSADAYATLFGVNNYDEFFPALINFFQYKEKNCPQTHIGFGFRSNRTYEDVVNDDDYKKHVKYFVDNKIIFNELNRFEFDSWSGQIFSKAGSRIKIVDHSNTQSLCPKLYTPQLCTLADGSLKLCGCTYIKTEYDSMVIGNLASQTISECLSQESIHTMFKNYLIDKEIPEICRQCTRGHDR
;
A
#
# COMPACT_ATOMS: atom_id res chain seq x y z
N MET A 1 15.01 25.24 -5.19
CA MET A 1 15.94 26.38 -5.35
C MET A 1 16.78 26.55 -4.12
N ILE A 2 17.99 25.98 -4.07
CA ILE A 2 18.83 26.14 -2.88
C ILE A 2 20.30 26.23 -3.31
N PRO A 3 20.89 27.42 -3.40
CA PRO A 3 22.33 27.58 -3.61
C PRO A 3 23.11 26.93 -2.46
N ARG A 4 24.19 26.19 -2.80
CA ARG A 4 25.13 25.47 -1.91
C ARG A 4 25.81 26.31 -0.79
N ALA A 5 25.36 27.53 -0.47
CA ALA A 5 26.11 28.45 0.39
C ALA A 5 25.58 28.59 1.84
N ASN A 6 24.36 28.15 2.17
CA ASN A 6 23.76 28.36 3.50
C ASN A 6 22.82 27.23 3.93
N ILE A 7 23.19 25.96 3.71
CA ILE A 7 22.47 24.86 4.37
C ILE A 7 22.89 24.87 5.84
N GLN A 8 22.25 25.73 6.63
CA GLN A 8 22.33 25.61 8.08
C GLN A 8 21.47 24.42 8.48
N PRO A 9 22.03 23.41 9.17
CA PRO A 9 21.23 22.29 9.65
C PRO A 9 20.14 22.83 10.57
N VAL A 10 18.89 22.67 10.16
CA VAL A 10 17.73 23.06 10.97
C VAL A 10 17.42 21.91 11.92
N CYS A 11 17.64 22.12 13.21
CA CYS A 11 17.20 21.18 14.22
C CYS A 11 15.67 21.27 14.37
N CYS A 12 14.99 20.13 14.40
CA CYS A 12 13.53 20.11 14.60
C CYS A 12 13.13 20.72 15.96
N ASP A 13 13.97 20.59 16.99
CA ASP A 13 13.71 21.15 18.32
C ASP A 13 13.69 22.70 18.35
N ASP A 14 14.32 23.35 17.35
CA ASP A 14 14.37 24.80 17.20
C ASP A 14 13.14 25.37 16.47
N LEU A 15 12.32 24.51 15.82
CA LEU A 15 11.13 24.95 15.09
C LEU A 15 9.95 25.22 16.02
N PRO A 16 9.14 26.26 15.80
CA PRO A 16 8.01 26.56 16.68
C PRO A 16 6.92 25.47 16.59
N VAL A 17 6.06 25.43 17.61
CA VAL A 17 4.72 24.85 17.42
C VAL A 17 3.91 25.85 16.61
N TYR A 18 3.43 25.46 15.45
CA TYR A 18 2.69 26.35 14.55
C TYR A 18 1.26 26.57 15.06
N ALA A 19 0.69 27.71 14.67
CA ALA A 19 -0.69 28.05 14.97
C ALA A 19 -1.66 27.00 14.41
N CYS A 20 -2.90 26.96 14.94
CA CYS A 20 -3.91 26.07 14.40
C CYS A 20 -4.20 26.46 12.94
N PRO A 21 -4.13 25.52 11.97
CA PRO A 21 -4.38 25.83 10.58
C PRO A 21 -5.82 26.25 10.37
N THR A 22 -6.03 27.21 9.47
CA THR A 22 -7.36 27.64 9.02
C THR A 22 -7.99 26.58 8.11
N ASP A 23 -9.32 26.62 7.96
CA ASP A 23 -10.03 25.71 7.04
C ASP A 23 -9.53 25.84 5.58
N GLN A 24 -9.05 27.02 5.19
CA GLN A 24 -8.48 27.25 3.86
C GLN A 24 -7.12 26.56 3.69
N GLU A 25 -6.28 26.58 4.73
CA GLU A 25 -4.98 25.89 4.73
C GLU A 25 -5.14 24.37 4.78
N LEU A 26 -6.13 23.86 5.53
CA LEU A 26 -6.47 22.44 5.54
C LEU A 26 -6.90 21.96 4.16
N ARG A 27 -7.84 22.66 3.52
CA ARG A 27 -8.26 22.35 2.15
C ARG A 27 -7.10 22.42 1.15
N LEU A 28 -6.23 23.43 1.27
CA LEU A 28 -5.07 23.58 0.38
C LEU A 28 -4.15 22.35 0.43
N VAL A 29 -3.90 21.81 1.63
CA VAL A 29 -3.07 20.62 1.80
C VAL A 29 -3.78 19.36 1.33
N GLU A 30 -5.06 19.21 1.63
CA GLU A 30 -5.86 18.07 1.18
C GLU A 30 -5.96 18.00 -0.35
N GLU A 31 -6.25 19.12 -1.01
CA GLU A 31 -6.32 19.22 -2.47
C GLU A 31 -4.97 18.97 -3.15
N SER A 32 -3.85 19.25 -2.45
CA SER A 32 -2.52 19.02 -2.99
C SER A 32 -2.13 17.54 -3.08
N GLY A 33 -2.78 16.67 -2.31
CA GLY A 33 -2.39 15.28 -2.16
C GLY A 33 -1.06 15.05 -1.43
N LEU A 34 -0.41 16.10 -0.90
CA LEU A 34 0.89 16.01 -0.22
C LEU A 34 0.79 15.60 1.24
N PHE A 35 -0.40 15.33 1.78
CA PHE A 35 -0.54 14.72 3.09
C PHE A 35 -1.12 13.31 2.95
N ASP A 36 -0.29 12.30 3.14
CA ASP A 36 -0.72 10.90 3.15
C ASP A 36 -1.07 10.52 4.60
N GLU A 37 -2.36 10.60 4.92
CA GLU A 37 -2.85 10.30 6.26
C GLU A 37 -2.55 8.86 6.68
N ALA A 38 -2.64 7.89 5.77
CA ALA A 38 -2.42 6.48 6.08
C ALA A 38 -0.94 6.24 6.41
N TRP A 39 -0.03 6.80 5.61
CA TRP A 39 1.40 6.75 5.84
C TRP A 39 1.79 7.49 7.13
N TYR A 40 1.29 8.71 7.31
CA TYR A 40 1.57 9.52 8.50
C TYR A 40 1.14 8.81 9.80
N ARG A 41 -0.04 8.17 9.78
CA ARG A 41 -0.53 7.39 10.91
C ARG A 41 0.35 6.18 11.20
N ARG A 42 0.76 5.45 10.17
CA ARG A 42 1.66 4.29 10.31
C ARG A 42 3.02 4.70 10.88
N CYS A 43 3.60 5.79 10.39
CA CYS A 43 4.95 6.21 10.78
C CYS A 43 5.01 6.88 12.15
N TYR A 44 4.08 7.78 12.46
CA TYR A 44 4.24 8.69 13.60
C TYR A 44 3.16 8.58 14.66
N LEU A 45 2.02 7.95 14.34
CA LEU A 45 0.90 7.86 15.26
C LEU A 45 0.66 6.44 15.79
N LEU A 46 1.22 5.36 15.20
CA LEU A 46 1.31 3.98 15.72
C LEU A 46 0.19 3.57 16.71
N GLY A 47 -1.07 3.71 16.31
CA GLY A 47 -2.23 3.32 17.14
C GLY A 47 -2.52 4.20 18.36
N ARG A 48 -1.83 5.33 18.55
CA ARG A 48 -2.17 6.38 19.53
C ARG A 48 -3.36 7.16 19.00
N THR A 49 -4.40 7.30 19.82
CA THR A 49 -5.51 8.22 19.57
C THR A 49 -4.97 9.65 19.57
N ALA A 50 -4.76 10.21 18.39
CA ALA A 50 -4.41 11.61 18.27
C ALA A 50 -5.59 12.45 18.81
N THR A 51 -5.33 13.37 19.73
CA THR A 51 -6.32 14.33 20.26
C THR A 51 -6.78 15.37 19.22
N MET A 52 -6.34 15.21 17.97
CA MET A 52 -6.61 16.08 16.83
C MET A 52 -6.38 15.30 15.52
N PRO A 53 -7.00 15.73 14.40
CA PRO A 53 -6.80 15.09 13.09
C PRO A 53 -5.32 15.01 12.70
N PRO A 54 -4.85 13.95 12.01
CA PRO A 54 -3.43 13.79 11.67
C PRO A 54 -2.86 14.95 10.84
N LEU A 55 -3.64 15.49 9.92
CA LEU A 55 -3.24 16.66 9.14
C LEU A 55 -3.03 17.88 10.05
N VAL A 56 -3.97 18.13 10.96
CA VAL A 56 -3.86 19.20 11.97
C VAL A 56 -2.65 18.94 12.89
N HIS A 57 -2.42 17.69 13.29
CA HIS A 57 -1.27 17.30 14.10
C HIS A 57 0.04 17.58 13.36
N PHE A 58 0.13 17.21 12.08
CA PHE A 58 1.29 17.52 11.25
C PHE A 58 1.50 19.03 11.09
N LEU A 59 0.46 19.77 10.71
CA LEU A 59 0.60 21.20 10.44
C LEU A 59 1.02 21.98 11.69
N ARG A 60 0.61 21.54 12.89
CA ARG A 60 0.97 22.18 14.16
C ARG A 60 2.29 21.69 14.77
N TYR A 61 2.52 20.39 14.77
CA TYR A 61 3.60 19.76 15.55
C TYR A 61 4.58 18.93 14.70
N GLY A 62 4.20 18.56 13.49
CA GLY A 62 4.93 17.62 12.65
C GLY A 62 6.39 18.03 12.42
N PRO A 63 6.67 19.19 11.81
CA PRO A 63 8.04 19.64 11.55
C PRO A 63 8.89 19.75 12.82
N ARG A 64 8.34 20.26 13.94
CA ARG A 64 9.05 20.33 15.23
C ARG A 64 9.39 18.95 15.79
N LYS A 65 8.61 17.93 15.46
CA LYS A 65 8.88 16.53 15.82
C LYS A 65 9.73 15.79 14.78
N GLY A 66 10.17 16.47 13.71
CA GLY A 66 10.86 15.84 12.58
C GLY A 66 9.95 14.94 11.74
N TYR A 67 8.63 15.06 11.88
CA TYR A 67 7.67 14.22 11.15
C TYR A 67 7.44 14.79 9.77
N ARG A 68 7.31 13.91 8.78
CA ARG A 68 7.01 14.23 7.38
C ARG A 68 5.52 14.06 7.10
N PRO A 69 4.87 14.80 6.19
CA PRO A 69 3.44 14.66 5.87
C PRO A 69 3.13 13.47 4.95
N ASN A 70 4.12 13.01 4.22
CA ASN A 70 4.12 11.85 3.35
C ASN A 70 5.57 11.32 3.30
N GLU A 71 5.79 10.25 2.55
CA GLU A 71 7.12 9.62 2.43
C GLU A 71 8.14 10.47 1.65
N PHE A 72 7.69 11.51 0.94
CA PHE A 72 8.43 12.22 -0.12
C PHE A 72 8.82 13.67 0.24
N PHE A 73 8.07 14.34 1.13
CA PHE A 73 8.31 15.72 1.53
C PHE A 73 9.00 15.76 2.90
N ASP A 74 10.24 16.22 2.97
CA ASP A 74 10.97 16.42 4.23
C ASP A 74 10.91 17.92 4.65
N PRO A 75 10.20 18.25 5.74
CA PRO A 75 10.11 19.61 6.26
C PRO A 75 11.44 20.24 6.67
N LEU A 76 12.36 19.47 7.25
CA LEU A 76 13.64 19.98 7.74
C LEU A 76 14.60 20.22 6.60
N LEU A 77 14.61 19.30 5.62
CA LEU A 77 15.36 19.48 4.39
C LEU A 77 14.87 20.70 3.62
N TYR A 78 13.54 20.90 3.55
CA TYR A 78 12.96 22.10 2.95
C TYR A 78 13.41 23.38 3.69
N LEU A 79 13.28 23.44 5.01
CA LEU A 79 13.64 24.65 5.78
C LEU A 79 15.14 24.94 5.82
N SER A 80 15.99 23.91 5.83
CA SER A 80 17.46 24.06 5.76
C SER A 80 17.92 24.72 4.48
N ALA A 81 17.03 24.79 3.50
CA ALA A 81 17.37 25.04 2.14
C ALA A 81 16.61 26.26 1.58
N PHE A 82 15.47 26.59 2.17
CA PHE A 82 14.75 27.86 1.97
C PHE A 82 14.81 28.70 3.26
N PRO A 83 15.88 29.50 3.48
CA PRO A 83 16.02 30.34 4.69
C PRO A 83 14.89 31.36 4.85
N ASP A 84 14.26 31.79 3.76
CA ASP A 84 13.05 32.62 3.76
C ASP A 84 11.84 31.86 4.33
N ALA A 85 11.68 30.58 4.00
CA ALA A 85 10.67 29.73 4.60
C ALA A 85 10.90 29.57 6.11
N LEU A 86 12.16 29.38 6.53
CA LEU A 86 12.54 29.33 7.95
C LEU A 86 12.27 30.67 8.66
N ALA A 87 12.65 31.79 8.06
CA ALA A 87 12.43 33.13 8.61
C ALA A 87 10.94 33.53 8.66
N SER A 88 10.11 32.97 7.78
CA SER A 88 8.67 33.25 7.74
C SER A 88 7.92 32.75 8.99
N GLY A 89 8.49 31.77 9.71
CA GLY A 89 7.83 31.11 10.83
C GLY A 89 6.56 30.33 10.44
N ARG A 90 6.29 30.13 9.15
CA ARG A 90 5.14 29.36 8.64
C ARG A 90 5.46 27.88 8.59
N ASN A 91 4.40 27.05 8.62
CA ASN A 91 4.57 25.62 8.42
C ASN A 91 5.20 25.37 7.04
N PRO A 92 6.27 24.54 6.94
CA PRO A 92 7.01 24.31 5.70
C PRO A 92 6.17 23.74 4.56
N LEU A 93 5.19 22.87 4.84
CA LEU A 93 4.31 22.34 3.79
C LEU A 93 3.35 23.42 3.28
N LEU A 94 2.82 24.26 4.19
CA LEU A 94 1.96 25.38 3.78
C LEU A 94 2.76 26.46 3.05
N HIS A 95 3.98 26.75 3.50
CA HIS A 95 4.89 27.63 2.77
C HIS A 95 5.16 27.07 1.37
N PHE A 96 5.48 25.79 1.25
CA PHE A 96 5.66 25.12 -0.03
C PHE A 96 4.42 25.23 -0.94
N LEU A 97 3.23 24.99 -0.40
CA LEU A 97 1.97 25.04 -1.14
C LEU A 97 1.52 26.45 -1.54
N GLN A 98 1.79 27.45 -0.72
CA GLN A 98 1.46 28.85 -1.02
C GLN A 98 2.40 29.46 -2.06
N HIS A 99 3.57 28.86 -2.25
CA HIS A 99 4.54 29.20 -3.29
C HIS A 99 4.52 28.21 -4.46
N LEU A 100 3.65 27.20 -4.41
CA LEU A 100 3.21 26.39 -5.54
C LEU A 100 2.07 27.13 -6.22
N ASP A 101 2.40 28.02 -7.14
CA ASP A 101 1.42 28.82 -7.84
C ASP A 101 0.58 27.94 -8.79
N LYS A 102 -0.74 27.87 -8.58
CA LYS A 102 -1.67 27.09 -9.45
C LYS A 102 -1.89 27.79 -10.81
N ASP A 103 -1.59 29.08 -10.95
CA ASP A 103 -1.62 29.81 -12.24
C ASP A 103 -0.32 29.65 -13.05
N PHE A 104 0.69 28.97 -12.48
CA PHE A 104 1.97 28.63 -13.12
C PHE A 104 1.83 27.60 -14.24
N TYR A 105 0.77 26.80 -14.22
CA TYR A 105 0.47 25.80 -15.25
C TYR A 105 -0.17 26.40 -16.51
N ALA A 106 -0.65 27.66 -16.46
CA ALA A 106 -1.40 28.29 -17.55
C ALA A 106 -0.80 29.59 -18.09
N SER A 107 0.25 30.16 -17.47
CA SER A 107 0.80 31.46 -17.87
C SER A 107 2.25 31.40 -18.36
N SER A 108 2.56 32.37 -19.22
CA SER A 108 3.73 32.49 -20.08
C SER A 108 5.09 32.46 -19.37
N SER A 109 6.13 32.29 -20.18
CA SER A 109 7.58 32.25 -19.88
C SER A 109 8.12 33.25 -18.84
N ASP A 110 7.42 34.36 -18.57
CA ASP A 110 7.93 35.48 -17.78
C ASP A 110 7.83 35.32 -16.25
N GLN A 111 6.88 34.51 -15.74
CA GLN A 111 6.79 34.25 -14.29
C GLN A 111 7.75 33.15 -13.80
N ARG A 112 8.32 32.35 -14.71
CA ARG A 112 9.33 31.30 -14.41
C ARG A 112 10.66 31.87 -13.90
N ALA A 113 10.92 33.16 -14.09
CA ALA A 113 12.15 33.84 -13.72
C ALA A 113 12.28 34.15 -12.20
N GLN A 114 11.24 33.97 -11.39
CA GLN A 114 11.21 34.42 -9.99
C GLN A 114 11.53 33.35 -8.92
N LEU A 115 11.70 32.08 -9.32
CA LEU A 115 12.15 31.00 -8.44
C LEU A 115 13.70 31.04 -8.32
N PRO A 116 14.39 30.99 -7.15
CA PRO A 116 15.86 31.00 -7.06
C PRO A 116 16.61 29.81 -7.69
N GLN A 117 16.65 29.71 -9.02
CA GLN A 117 17.77 29.15 -9.78
C GLN A 117 18.62 28.06 -9.08
N TYR A 118 18.17 26.81 -8.87
CA TYR A 118 19.16 25.77 -8.52
C TYR A 118 19.98 25.54 -9.79
N THR A 119 21.23 25.97 -9.79
CA THR A 119 22.08 26.01 -10.98
C THR A 119 23.37 25.22 -10.79
N LYS A 120 23.55 24.45 -9.73
CA LYS A 120 24.74 23.61 -9.52
C LYS A 120 24.33 22.39 -8.72
N PRO A 121 24.85 21.20 -9.01
CA PRO A 121 25.87 20.87 -10.01
C PRO A 121 25.31 20.85 -11.45
N PRO A 122 26.14 21.04 -12.50
CA PRO A 122 25.68 20.93 -13.88
C PRO A 122 25.22 19.50 -14.20
N LEU A 123 24.23 19.38 -15.08
CA LEU A 123 23.61 18.12 -15.50
C LEU A 123 23.67 17.99 -17.02
N THR A 124 23.96 16.80 -17.54
CA THR A 124 23.65 16.48 -18.94
C THR A 124 22.37 15.66 -19.01
N VAL A 125 21.38 16.13 -19.76
CA VAL A 125 20.22 15.32 -20.13
C VAL A 125 20.57 14.62 -21.43
N LEU A 126 20.58 13.28 -21.42
CA LEU A 126 20.90 12.46 -22.57
C LEU A 126 19.63 11.82 -23.14
N MET A 127 19.33 12.15 -24.39
CA MET A 127 18.26 11.55 -25.18
C MET A 127 18.85 10.97 -26.45
N SER A 128 18.42 9.77 -26.84
CA SER A 128 18.59 9.24 -28.19
C SER A 128 17.24 9.22 -28.89
N VAL A 129 17.23 9.53 -30.18
CA VAL A 129 16.00 9.53 -30.99
C VAL A 129 16.27 8.90 -32.35
N PHE A 130 15.33 8.08 -32.82
CA PHE A 130 15.29 7.57 -34.19
C PHE A 130 13.83 7.60 -34.63
N ASN A 131 13.53 8.39 -35.67
CA ASN A 131 12.19 8.56 -36.22
C ASN A 131 11.14 8.95 -35.14
N GLY A 132 11.41 10.04 -34.43
CA GLY A 132 10.61 10.53 -33.30
C GLY A 132 9.57 11.59 -33.64
N GLU A 133 9.30 11.89 -34.91
CA GLU A 133 8.50 13.05 -35.35
C GLU A 133 7.18 13.23 -34.58
N ALA A 134 6.49 12.13 -34.26
CA ALA A 134 5.17 12.15 -33.63
C ALA A 134 5.15 12.76 -32.21
N HIS A 135 6.20 12.60 -31.42
CA HIS A 135 6.19 12.93 -29.98
C HIS A 135 7.41 13.73 -29.51
N LEU A 136 8.44 13.85 -30.36
CA LEU A 136 9.70 14.50 -30.00
C LEU A 136 9.54 15.93 -29.51
N LYS A 137 8.61 16.69 -30.10
CA LYS A 137 8.35 18.07 -29.70
C LYS A 137 7.92 18.17 -28.23
N GLU A 138 6.94 17.36 -27.82
CA GLU A 138 6.46 17.32 -26.43
C GLU A 138 7.57 16.89 -25.47
N ALA A 139 8.36 15.88 -25.85
CA ALA A 139 9.48 15.40 -25.05
C ALA A 139 10.54 16.50 -24.86
N VAL A 140 10.95 17.18 -25.94
CA VAL A 140 11.91 18.28 -25.88
C VAL A 140 11.40 19.43 -25.02
N GLU A 141 10.16 19.88 -25.25
CA GLU A 141 9.53 20.97 -24.49
C GLU A 141 9.44 20.65 -22.99
N SER A 142 9.17 19.39 -22.62
CA SER A 142 9.13 18.96 -21.22
C SER A 142 10.48 19.07 -20.49
N ILE A 143 11.59 18.89 -21.21
CA ILE A 143 12.95 19.04 -20.69
C ILE A 143 13.33 20.51 -20.61
N LEU A 144 13.02 21.30 -21.64
CA LEU A 144 13.27 22.75 -21.62
C LEU A 144 12.45 23.47 -20.53
N GLY A 145 11.28 22.92 -20.20
CA GLY A 145 10.36 23.40 -19.16
C GLY A 145 10.73 23.00 -17.73
N GLN A 146 11.87 22.34 -17.51
CA GLN A 146 12.32 21.96 -16.16
C GLN A 146 12.64 23.19 -15.30
N THR A 147 12.28 23.10 -14.02
CA THR A 147 12.57 24.11 -12.98
C THR A 147 14.06 24.24 -12.67
N PHE A 148 14.84 23.20 -12.95
CA PHE A 148 16.29 23.22 -12.90
C PHE A 148 16.86 23.69 -14.24
N SER A 149 17.62 24.78 -14.26
CA SER A 149 18.03 25.43 -15.52
C SER A 149 19.47 25.16 -15.96
N ASN A 150 20.38 24.75 -15.07
CA ASN A 150 21.79 24.51 -15.42
C ASN A 150 22.03 23.10 -15.95
N PHE A 151 21.51 22.83 -17.14
CA PHE A 151 21.76 21.58 -17.85
C PHE A 151 22.15 21.80 -19.31
N ILE A 152 22.87 20.82 -19.85
CA ILE A 152 23.07 20.64 -21.29
C ILE A 152 22.11 19.54 -21.73
N PHE A 153 21.32 19.79 -22.77
CA PHE A 153 20.45 18.78 -23.35
C PHE A 153 21.12 18.18 -24.58
N LEU A 154 21.79 17.05 -24.38
CA LEU A 154 22.48 16.31 -25.42
C LEU A 154 21.52 15.33 -26.09
N ILE A 155 21.20 15.58 -27.36
CA ILE A 155 20.31 14.74 -28.16
C ILE A 155 21.12 14.04 -29.25
N ILE A 156 21.09 12.71 -29.26
CA ILE A 156 21.72 11.89 -30.29
C ILE A 156 20.64 11.49 -31.29
N ASP A 157 20.64 12.14 -32.45
CA ASP A 157 19.80 11.75 -33.59
C ASP A 157 20.46 10.55 -34.28
N ASN A 158 19.84 9.38 -34.14
CA ASN A 158 20.40 8.11 -34.53
C ASN A 158 20.10 7.77 -36.00
N ALA A 159 20.39 8.72 -36.88
CA ALA A 159 20.14 8.68 -38.33
C ALA A 159 18.65 8.61 -38.70
N SER A 160 17.83 9.52 -38.15
CA SER A 160 16.40 9.60 -38.49
C SER A 160 16.17 10.00 -39.95
N GLU A 161 15.10 9.46 -40.54
CA GLU A 161 14.69 9.72 -41.93
C GLU A 161 13.42 10.58 -42.03
N ASP A 162 12.72 10.78 -40.91
CA ASP A 162 11.49 11.59 -40.80
C ASP A 162 11.79 13.06 -40.45
N ALA A 163 10.78 13.84 -40.05
CA ALA A 163 10.99 15.25 -39.71
C ALA A 163 11.78 15.51 -38.41
N THR A 164 12.27 14.47 -37.72
CA THR A 164 13.06 14.58 -36.47
C THR A 164 14.20 15.59 -36.57
N ALA A 165 15.02 15.51 -37.62
CA ALA A 165 16.17 16.41 -37.77
C ALA A 165 15.74 17.88 -37.91
N ALA A 166 14.62 18.16 -38.58
CA ALA A 166 14.08 19.50 -38.72
C ALA A 166 13.55 20.04 -37.38
N ILE A 167 12.85 19.22 -36.61
CA ILE A 167 12.35 19.57 -35.26
C ILE A 167 13.53 19.92 -34.34
N LEU A 168 14.57 19.09 -34.32
CA LEU A 168 15.76 19.32 -33.51
C LEU A 168 16.50 20.61 -33.91
N ALA A 169 16.65 20.86 -35.22
CA ALA A 169 17.28 22.07 -35.72
C ALA A 169 16.47 23.35 -35.41
N GLU A 170 15.15 23.26 -35.33
CA GLU A 170 14.31 24.35 -34.87
C GLU A 170 14.54 24.66 -33.39
N HIS A 171 14.44 23.66 -32.52
CA HIS A 171 14.63 23.87 -31.08
C HIS A 171 16.06 24.31 -30.74
N ALA A 172 17.09 23.73 -31.38
CA ALA A 172 18.48 24.10 -31.14
C ALA A 172 18.82 25.53 -31.57
N ARG A 173 18.10 26.09 -32.55
CA ARG A 173 18.21 27.53 -32.89
C ARG A 173 17.63 28.44 -31.82
N ASN A 174 16.63 27.97 -31.08
CA ASN A 174 15.86 28.77 -30.12
C ASN A 174 16.37 28.63 -28.67
N ASP A 175 17.06 27.53 -28.32
CA ASP A 175 17.57 27.30 -26.97
C ASP A 175 19.02 26.80 -26.99
N SER A 176 19.93 27.62 -26.46
CA SER A 176 21.37 27.34 -26.45
C SER A 176 21.78 26.16 -25.57
N ARG A 177 20.88 25.62 -24.73
CA ARG A 177 21.15 24.43 -23.92
C ARG A 177 21.14 23.15 -24.75
N ILE A 178 20.56 23.16 -25.94
CA ILE A 178 20.42 21.98 -26.79
C ILE A 178 21.70 21.77 -27.61
N ARG A 179 22.23 20.54 -27.54
CA ARG A 179 23.33 20.07 -28.37
C ARG A 179 22.87 18.82 -29.11
N VAL A 180 22.76 18.92 -30.42
CA VAL A 180 22.37 17.80 -31.29
C VAL A 180 23.62 17.16 -31.90
N VAL A 181 23.69 15.84 -31.90
CA VAL A 181 24.71 15.06 -32.60
C VAL A 181 24.01 14.02 -33.46
N THR A 182 24.20 14.10 -34.78
CA THR A 182 23.60 13.16 -35.72
C THR A 182 24.58 12.04 -36.06
N ASN A 183 24.08 10.80 -36.09
CA ASN A 183 24.83 9.64 -36.55
C ASN A 183 24.74 9.49 -38.07
N GLU A 184 25.81 8.99 -38.68
CA GLU A 184 25.83 8.69 -40.13
C GLU A 184 24.95 7.48 -40.47
N SER A 185 24.76 6.57 -39.51
CA SER A 185 23.92 5.37 -39.61
C SER A 185 23.27 5.07 -38.27
N ASN A 186 22.17 4.32 -38.27
CA ASN A 186 21.52 3.87 -37.04
C ASN A 186 22.43 2.88 -36.30
N LEU A 187 22.84 3.24 -35.08
CA LEU A 187 23.74 2.45 -34.22
C LEU A 187 23.01 1.59 -33.19
N GLY A 188 21.67 1.48 -33.29
CA GLY A 188 20.83 0.97 -32.21
C GLY A 188 20.78 1.89 -30.99
N GLN A 189 19.88 1.59 -30.05
CA GLN A 189 19.67 2.41 -28.85
C GLN A 189 20.96 2.48 -28.00
N THR A 190 21.58 1.33 -27.76
CA THR A 190 22.79 1.23 -26.93
C THR A 190 23.98 1.96 -27.54
N GLY A 191 24.21 1.81 -28.85
CA GLY A 191 25.29 2.52 -29.55
C GLY A 191 25.11 4.04 -29.51
N ALA A 192 23.88 4.53 -29.73
CA ALA A 192 23.56 5.96 -29.63
C ALA A 192 23.78 6.50 -28.20
N LEU A 193 23.30 5.79 -27.17
CA LEU A 193 23.48 6.19 -25.78
C LEU A 193 24.96 6.20 -25.37
N ASN A 194 25.75 5.20 -25.75
CA ASN A 194 27.19 5.16 -25.45
C ASN A 194 27.95 6.29 -26.16
N LYS A 195 27.62 6.60 -27.41
CA LYS A 195 28.18 7.77 -28.10
C LYS A 195 27.85 9.07 -27.37
N GLY A 196 26.63 9.19 -26.85
CA GLY A 196 26.22 10.30 -26.01
C GLY A 196 27.00 10.38 -24.69
N LEU A 197 27.11 9.26 -23.97
CA LEU A 197 27.87 9.18 -22.71
C LEU A 197 29.36 9.56 -22.89
N ALA A 198 29.97 9.23 -24.03
CA ALA A 198 31.34 9.62 -24.34
C ALA A 198 31.54 11.13 -24.50
N LEU A 199 30.46 11.90 -24.71
CA LEU A 199 30.48 13.35 -24.86
C LEU A 199 30.09 14.09 -23.57
N VAL A 200 29.71 13.36 -22.51
CA VAL A 200 29.33 13.92 -21.21
C VAL A 200 30.57 14.31 -20.42
N ASP A 201 30.61 15.54 -19.95
CA ASP A 201 31.63 16.09 -19.04
C ASP A 201 31.05 16.63 -17.72
N THR A 202 29.73 16.58 -17.54
CA THR A 202 29.06 17.03 -16.33
C THR A 202 29.09 15.95 -15.23
N PRO A 203 28.94 16.31 -13.94
CA PRO A 203 28.93 15.33 -12.83
C PRO A 203 27.73 14.37 -12.82
N TYR A 204 26.62 14.75 -13.46
CA TYR A 204 25.39 13.95 -13.48
C TYR A 204 24.86 13.78 -14.90
N VAL A 205 24.27 12.62 -15.18
CA VAL A 205 23.55 12.34 -16.43
C VAL A 205 22.12 11.95 -16.12
N ALA A 206 21.14 12.67 -16.65
CA ALA A 206 19.74 12.24 -16.65
C ALA A 206 19.40 11.60 -17.98
N ARG A 207 18.78 10.42 -17.96
CA ARG A 207 18.32 9.73 -19.17
C ARG A 207 16.92 10.26 -19.54
N MET A 208 16.60 10.33 -20.83
CA MET A 208 15.25 10.66 -21.32
C MET A 208 14.91 9.87 -22.60
N ASP A 209 13.66 9.43 -22.72
CA ASP A 209 13.06 8.84 -23.94
C ASP A 209 12.48 9.94 -24.84
N ALA A 210 12.49 9.74 -26.16
CA ALA A 210 12.06 10.76 -27.14
C ALA A 210 10.53 10.91 -27.29
N ASP A 211 9.77 10.05 -26.63
CA ASP A 211 8.31 9.96 -26.68
C ASP A 211 7.64 10.20 -25.30
N ASP A 212 8.42 10.24 -24.23
CA ASP A 212 7.95 10.50 -22.86
C ASP A 212 7.87 12.00 -22.53
N ILE A 213 7.15 12.34 -21.44
CA ILE A 213 7.03 13.74 -20.95
C ILE A 213 7.57 13.83 -19.52
N ALA A 214 8.69 14.53 -19.31
CA ALA A 214 9.25 14.73 -17.98
C ALA A 214 8.40 15.71 -17.15
N LEU A 215 8.19 15.41 -15.86
CA LEU A 215 7.50 16.34 -14.97
C LEU A 215 8.42 17.52 -14.59
N PRO A 216 7.91 18.76 -14.44
CA PRO A 216 8.72 19.98 -14.41
C PRO A 216 9.80 20.06 -13.31
N ASP A 217 9.67 19.32 -12.23
CA ASP A 217 10.59 19.33 -11.10
C ASP A 217 11.40 18.03 -10.94
N ARG A 218 11.38 17.16 -11.95
CA ARG A 218 12.15 15.90 -11.98
C ARG A 218 13.62 16.13 -11.63
N PHE A 219 14.34 16.97 -12.38
CA PHE A 219 15.78 17.13 -12.19
C PHE A 219 16.13 17.75 -10.85
N TYR A 220 15.32 18.72 -10.40
CA TYR A 220 15.49 19.33 -9.09
C TYR A 220 15.40 18.27 -7.98
N ARG A 221 14.37 17.42 -8.00
CA ARG A 221 14.18 16.35 -7.00
C ARG A 221 15.32 15.34 -7.02
N GLN A 222 15.72 14.90 -8.21
CA GLN A 222 16.78 13.90 -8.35
C GLN A 222 18.14 14.44 -7.91
N LEU A 223 18.50 15.65 -8.31
CA LEU A 223 19.76 16.27 -7.89
C LEU A 223 19.79 16.53 -6.39
N VAL A 224 18.70 17.04 -5.80
CA VAL A 224 18.64 17.24 -4.34
C VAL A 224 18.85 15.94 -3.59
N PHE A 225 18.22 14.86 -4.04
CA PHE A 225 18.39 13.54 -3.42
C PHE A 225 19.84 13.05 -3.56
N MET A 226 20.41 13.05 -4.78
CA MET A 226 21.76 12.53 -5.00
C MET A 226 22.83 13.39 -4.31
N GLU A 227 22.65 14.70 -4.20
CA GLU A 227 23.57 15.56 -3.45
C GLU A 227 23.57 15.25 -1.95
N GLY A 228 22.44 14.80 -1.39
CA GLY A 228 22.32 14.32 -0.01
C GLY A 228 22.82 12.89 0.23
N HIS A 229 23.02 12.10 -0.84
CA HIS A 229 23.38 10.68 -0.79
C HIS A 229 24.56 10.41 -1.74
N PRO A 230 25.81 10.72 -1.31
CA PRO A 230 27.00 10.62 -2.16
C PRO A 230 27.29 9.20 -2.65
N ASP A 231 26.84 8.17 -1.92
CA ASP A 231 26.97 6.75 -2.22
C ASP A 231 26.03 6.24 -3.33
N VAL A 232 24.95 6.98 -3.62
CA VAL A 232 23.98 6.64 -4.65
C VAL A 232 24.53 7.00 -6.03
N ALA A 233 24.78 5.97 -6.83
CA ALA A 233 25.28 6.09 -8.20
C ALA A 233 24.18 6.23 -9.24
N ALA A 234 23.03 5.60 -9.00
CA ALA A 234 21.86 5.64 -9.88
C ALA A 234 20.59 5.91 -9.07
N LEU A 235 19.77 6.81 -9.57
CA LEU A 235 18.51 7.23 -8.94
C LEU A 235 17.35 7.17 -9.94
N GLY A 236 16.34 6.39 -9.60
CA GLY A 236 15.06 6.32 -10.31
C GLY A 236 13.93 7.07 -9.60
N GLY A 237 12.71 6.82 -10.04
CA GLY A 237 11.48 7.25 -9.38
C GLY A 237 10.26 6.64 -10.06
N SER A 238 9.08 6.94 -9.52
CA SER A 238 7.83 6.45 -10.09
C SER A 238 7.52 7.10 -11.45
N ILE A 239 6.70 6.47 -12.27
CA ILE A 239 6.19 7.02 -13.54
C ILE A 239 4.69 6.75 -13.69
N LEU A 240 4.00 7.59 -14.45
CA LEU A 240 2.57 7.42 -14.78
C LEU A 240 2.40 7.09 -16.26
N GLY A 241 1.45 6.22 -16.60
CA GLY A 241 1.17 5.82 -17.98
C GLY A 241 0.29 6.83 -18.69
N ILE A 242 0.68 7.13 -19.93
CA ILE A 242 -0.13 7.84 -20.92
C ILE A 242 -0.29 6.98 -22.17
N ASP A 243 -1.44 7.08 -22.82
CA ASP A 243 -1.68 6.47 -24.12
C ASP A 243 -0.93 7.24 -25.22
N LYS A 244 -0.94 6.69 -26.44
CA LYS A 244 -0.26 7.28 -27.60
C LYS A 244 -0.62 8.76 -27.82
N ASP A 245 -1.85 9.16 -27.56
CA ASP A 245 -2.35 10.53 -27.71
C ASP A 245 -2.02 11.46 -26.53
N GLY A 246 -1.35 10.95 -25.48
CA GLY A 246 -1.01 11.70 -24.28
C GLY A 246 -2.04 11.62 -23.15
N THR A 247 -3.15 10.89 -23.34
CA THR A 247 -4.20 10.73 -22.33
C THR A 247 -3.72 9.85 -21.18
N PRO A 248 -3.84 10.27 -19.90
CA PRO A 248 -3.52 9.40 -18.76
C PRO A 248 -4.40 8.14 -18.76
N ASN A 249 -3.77 6.97 -18.69
CA ASN A 249 -4.46 5.68 -18.81
C ASN A 249 -4.58 4.91 -17.47
N GLY A 250 -4.17 5.54 -16.38
CA GLY A 250 -4.26 4.98 -15.02
C GLY A 250 -3.19 3.94 -14.70
N TRP A 251 -2.34 3.55 -15.66
CA TRP A 251 -1.17 2.74 -15.36
C TRP A 251 -0.14 3.54 -14.57
N SER A 252 0.59 2.89 -13.66
CA SER A 252 1.76 3.49 -13.01
C SER A 252 2.78 2.40 -12.70
N TRP A 253 4.06 2.77 -12.74
CA TRP A 253 5.14 1.92 -12.25
C TRP A 253 5.82 2.64 -11.09
N ARG A 254 5.83 1.94 -9.94
CA ARG A 254 6.31 2.44 -8.65
C ARG A 254 7.40 1.50 -8.16
N PRO A 255 8.68 1.80 -8.42
CA PRO A 255 9.76 0.93 -7.99
C PRO A 255 9.92 0.94 -6.46
N PRO A 256 10.54 -0.10 -5.88
CA PRO A 256 10.89 -0.11 -4.46
C PRO A 256 11.78 1.08 -4.09
N CYS A 257 11.64 1.56 -2.85
CA CYS A 257 12.32 2.76 -2.38
C CYS A 257 13.54 2.46 -1.48
N THR A 258 13.74 1.22 -1.03
CA THR A 258 14.91 0.85 -0.21
C THR A 258 16.01 0.20 -1.05
N PRO A 259 17.30 0.47 -0.77
CA PRO A 259 18.43 -0.16 -1.46
C PRO A 259 18.37 -1.69 -1.42
N GLU A 260 17.91 -2.29 -0.32
CA GLU A 260 17.80 -3.75 -0.18
C GLU A 260 16.75 -4.33 -1.14
N MET A 261 15.59 -3.67 -1.28
CA MET A 261 14.53 -4.12 -2.19
C MET A 261 14.89 -3.85 -3.65
N ILE A 262 15.61 -2.76 -3.92
CA ILE A 262 16.14 -2.44 -5.25
C ILE A 262 17.16 -3.50 -5.68
N ASN A 263 18.10 -3.84 -4.80
CA ASN A 263 19.08 -4.89 -5.07
C ASN A 263 18.39 -6.23 -5.30
N LEU A 264 17.42 -6.57 -4.44
CA LEU A 264 16.64 -7.78 -4.59
C LEU A 264 15.92 -7.82 -5.95
N ASP A 265 15.22 -6.75 -6.34
CA ASP A 265 14.52 -6.66 -7.62
C ASP A 265 15.47 -6.81 -8.82
N ILE A 266 16.65 -6.18 -8.76
CA ILE A 266 17.67 -6.32 -9.80
C ILE A 266 18.11 -7.79 -9.94
N TYR A 267 18.37 -8.49 -8.84
CA TYR A 267 18.81 -9.89 -8.86
C TYR A 267 17.70 -10.91 -9.18
N THR A 268 16.41 -10.56 -9.06
CA THR A 268 15.32 -11.53 -9.12
C THR A 268 14.16 -11.21 -10.09
N TRP A 269 13.93 -9.94 -10.45
CA TRP A 269 12.67 -9.45 -11.06
C TRP A 269 12.82 -8.62 -12.34
N GLN A 270 13.61 -9.09 -13.31
CA GLN A 270 13.83 -8.43 -14.61
C GLN A 270 14.43 -7.01 -14.52
N GLY A 271 14.98 -6.60 -13.36
CA GLY A 271 15.57 -5.28 -13.12
C GLY A 271 14.60 -4.12 -13.33
N ARG A 272 13.37 -4.28 -12.85
CA ARG A 272 12.34 -3.24 -12.82
C ARG A 272 12.50 -2.27 -11.65
N ALA A 273 13.70 -2.18 -11.08
CA ALA A 273 14.00 -1.33 -9.95
C ALA A 273 14.10 0.16 -10.32
N ILE A 274 14.44 0.48 -11.58
CA ILE A 274 14.46 1.85 -12.08
C ILE A 274 13.88 1.88 -13.49
N PRO A 275 12.84 2.70 -13.75
CA PRO A 275 12.44 3.01 -15.11
C PRO A 275 13.57 3.72 -15.83
N HIS A 276 14.10 3.10 -16.87
CA HIS A 276 15.20 3.64 -17.64
C HIS A 276 15.01 5.11 -18.05
N PRO A 277 13.86 5.56 -18.62
CA PRO A 277 13.64 6.97 -18.95
C PRO A 277 13.66 7.91 -17.75
N ALA A 278 13.43 7.41 -16.53
CA ALA A 278 13.44 8.21 -15.32
C ALA A 278 14.81 8.21 -14.60
N ALA A 279 15.79 7.43 -15.07
CA ALA A 279 17.07 7.28 -14.39
C ALA A 279 17.93 8.56 -14.43
N MET A 280 18.62 8.83 -13.32
CA MET A 280 19.72 9.80 -13.21
C MET A 280 20.94 9.11 -12.60
N PHE A 281 22.12 9.44 -13.12
CA PHE A 281 23.38 8.79 -12.76
C PHE A 281 24.43 9.79 -12.33
N ARG A 282 25.35 9.35 -11.47
CA ARG A 282 26.67 9.96 -11.38
C ARG A 282 27.48 9.57 -12.60
N THR A 283 28.06 10.56 -13.27
CA THR A 283 28.88 10.32 -14.47
C THR A 283 30.08 9.44 -14.17
N GLU A 284 30.73 9.64 -13.01
CA GLU A 284 31.87 8.81 -12.57
C GLU A 284 31.51 7.33 -12.41
N ALA A 285 30.30 7.02 -11.95
CA ALA A 285 29.86 5.65 -11.77
C ALA A 285 29.62 4.97 -13.12
N LEU A 286 29.01 5.68 -14.09
CA LEU A 286 28.89 5.18 -15.46
C LEU A 286 30.25 4.97 -16.13
N GLN A 287 31.20 5.88 -15.92
CA GLN A 287 32.56 5.75 -16.44
C GLN A 287 33.28 4.55 -15.83
N LYS A 288 33.14 4.33 -14.51
CA LYS A 288 33.72 3.18 -13.79
C LYS A 288 33.28 1.85 -14.40
N VAL A 289 32.01 1.74 -14.83
CA VAL A 289 31.47 0.53 -15.44
C VAL A 289 31.53 0.54 -16.98
N LYS A 290 32.15 1.55 -17.60
CA LYS A 290 32.29 1.72 -19.07
C LYS A 290 30.95 1.88 -19.83
N GLY A 291 29.94 2.48 -19.21
CA GLY A 291 28.65 2.77 -19.87
C GLY A 291 27.76 1.55 -20.08
N TYR A 292 27.01 1.50 -21.18
CA TYR A 292 26.13 0.37 -21.53
C TYR A 292 26.92 -0.72 -22.27
N CYS A 293 26.57 -2.00 -22.07
CA CYS A 293 27.20 -3.12 -22.78
C CYS A 293 26.79 -3.11 -24.26
N PRO A 294 27.72 -2.94 -25.23
CA PRO A 294 27.37 -2.85 -26.67
C PRO A 294 26.69 -4.08 -27.24
N ALA A 295 26.84 -5.24 -26.61
CA ALA A 295 26.22 -6.49 -27.02
C ALA A 295 24.70 -6.55 -26.79
N LEU A 296 24.14 -5.63 -25.99
CA LEU A 296 22.74 -5.69 -25.52
C LEU A 296 21.99 -4.44 -26.01
N ASN A 297 20.94 -4.58 -26.81
CA ASN A 297 20.18 -3.46 -27.39
C ASN A 297 18.80 -3.22 -26.75
N TYR A 298 18.26 -4.21 -26.03
CA TYR A 298 16.91 -4.17 -25.46
C TYR A 298 16.87 -4.29 -23.93
N VAL A 299 17.98 -4.68 -23.31
CA VAL A 299 18.13 -4.94 -21.86
C VAL A 299 19.39 -4.29 -21.28
N GLN A 300 19.91 -3.28 -21.98
CA GLN A 300 21.14 -2.57 -21.64
C GLN A 300 21.10 -1.94 -20.24
N ASP A 301 19.92 -1.52 -19.79
CA ASP A 301 19.65 -1.00 -18.45
C ASP A 301 19.75 -2.10 -17.40
N PHE A 302 19.17 -3.27 -17.66
CA PHE A 302 19.24 -4.44 -16.79
C PHE A 302 20.68 -4.85 -16.46
N ASP A 303 21.53 -5.00 -17.48
CA ASP A 303 22.96 -5.31 -17.28
C ASP A 303 23.70 -4.16 -16.56
N LEU A 304 23.37 -2.91 -16.87
CA LEU A 304 23.98 -1.75 -16.22
C LEU A 304 23.72 -1.74 -14.70
N TRP A 305 22.51 -2.10 -14.26
CA TRP A 305 22.17 -2.23 -12.84
C TRP A 305 23.07 -3.22 -12.12
N HIS A 306 23.27 -4.39 -12.70
CA HIS A 306 24.16 -5.41 -12.15
C HIS A 306 25.60 -4.89 -12.05
N ARG A 307 26.15 -4.33 -13.13
CA ARG A 307 27.54 -3.83 -13.11
C ARG A 307 27.76 -2.70 -12.10
N LEU A 308 26.77 -1.84 -11.87
CA LEU A 308 26.84 -0.82 -10.83
C LEU A 308 26.90 -1.44 -9.42
N LEU A 309 26.01 -2.39 -9.13
CA LEU A 309 25.98 -3.09 -7.82
C LEU A 309 27.26 -3.91 -7.57
N GLU A 310 27.73 -4.65 -8.58
CA GLU A 310 28.99 -5.42 -8.54
C GLU A 310 30.20 -4.52 -8.24
N ASN A 311 30.14 -3.24 -8.63
CA ASN A 311 31.18 -2.25 -8.37
C ASN A 311 31.00 -1.50 -7.04
N GLY A 312 30.13 -1.99 -6.16
CA GLY A 312 29.88 -1.45 -4.82
C GLY A 312 29.07 -0.15 -4.82
N CYS A 313 28.37 0.15 -5.90
CA CYS A 313 27.55 1.36 -5.99
C CYS A 313 26.16 1.12 -5.37
N ALA A 314 25.60 2.13 -4.70
CA ALA A 314 24.21 2.08 -4.28
C ALA A 314 23.27 2.56 -5.40
N ILE A 315 22.11 1.92 -5.51
CA ILE A 315 21.03 2.28 -6.42
C ILE A 315 19.80 2.63 -5.57
N ALA A 316 19.13 3.74 -5.89
CA ALA A 316 17.99 4.24 -5.13
C ALA A 316 16.83 4.64 -6.06
N SER A 317 15.65 4.85 -5.49
CA SER A 317 14.48 5.37 -6.18
C SER A 317 13.78 6.39 -5.30
N ILE A 318 13.37 7.53 -5.87
CA ILE A 318 12.53 8.50 -5.16
C ILE A 318 11.15 7.88 -4.99
N ALA A 319 10.78 7.63 -3.73
CA ALA A 319 9.51 7.02 -3.41
C ALA A 319 8.32 7.88 -3.95
N GLY A 320 7.28 7.19 -4.43
CA GLY A 320 5.90 7.60 -4.74
C GLY A 320 5.56 8.97 -5.35
N THR A 321 6.53 9.77 -5.80
CA THR A 321 6.28 10.94 -6.64
C THR A 321 6.72 10.64 -8.08
N PRO A 322 5.83 10.77 -9.08
CA PRO A 322 6.20 10.49 -10.44
C PRO A 322 7.25 11.47 -10.96
N LEU A 323 8.13 11.01 -11.84
CA LEU A 323 9.18 11.81 -12.49
C LEU A 323 8.86 12.13 -13.95
N LEU A 324 8.04 11.30 -14.60
CA LEU A 324 7.61 11.49 -15.98
C LEU A 324 6.28 10.78 -16.26
N LEU A 325 5.67 11.17 -17.36
CA LEU A 325 4.59 10.46 -18.03
C LEU A 325 5.20 9.56 -19.11
N TYR A 326 4.93 8.27 -19.00
CA TYR A 326 5.50 7.20 -19.80
C TYR A 326 4.52 6.76 -20.87
N ARG A 327 4.92 6.86 -22.14
CA ARG A 327 4.03 6.57 -23.26
C ARG A 327 3.95 5.07 -23.54
N GLN A 328 2.72 4.55 -23.56
CA GLN A 328 2.45 3.15 -23.82
C GLN A 328 1.96 2.94 -25.25
N TYR A 329 2.51 1.91 -25.88
CA TYR A 329 2.11 1.44 -27.20
C TYR A 329 1.47 0.05 -27.09
N GLU A 330 0.58 -0.30 -28.03
CA GLU A 330 0.08 -1.67 -28.16
C GLU A 330 1.25 -2.66 -28.32
N ARG A 331 1.14 -3.84 -27.70
CA ARG A 331 2.24 -4.82 -27.59
C ARG A 331 2.86 -5.13 -28.96
N ALA A 332 4.19 -5.03 -29.04
CA ALA A 332 4.97 -5.30 -30.24
C ALA A 332 5.14 -6.81 -30.55
N ASN A 333 5.48 -7.08 -31.82
CA ASN A 333 5.69 -8.39 -32.46
C ASN A 333 6.52 -9.43 -31.67
N SER A 334 6.19 -10.71 -31.88
CA SER A 334 6.81 -11.90 -31.27
C SER A 334 8.34 -11.96 -31.35
N ASP A 335 8.93 -11.50 -32.46
CA ASP A 335 10.36 -11.72 -32.74
C ASP A 335 11.28 -10.83 -31.88
N ARG A 336 10.84 -9.61 -31.53
CA ARG A 336 11.59 -8.74 -30.60
C ARG A 336 11.63 -9.33 -29.18
N ASN A 337 10.58 -10.04 -28.78
CA ASN A 337 10.51 -10.65 -27.45
C ASN A 337 11.52 -11.80 -27.31
N ALA A 338 11.77 -12.55 -28.38
CA ALA A 338 12.78 -13.61 -28.39
C ALA A 338 14.21 -13.06 -28.24
N ILE A 339 14.57 -12.01 -28.98
CA ILE A 339 15.90 -11.37 -28.87
C ILE A 339 16.08 -10.75 -27.48
N LYS A 340 15.05 -10.05 -26.97
CA LYS A 340 15.07 -9.47 -25.62
C LYS A 340 15.27 -10.55 -24.54
N ALA A 341 14.67 -11.73 -24.71
CA ALA A 341 14.87 -12.84 -23.79
C ALA A 341 16.30 -13.41 -23.86
N LEU A 342 16.86 -13.58 -25.06
CA LEU A 342 18.25 -13.99 -25.25
C LEU A 342 19.24 -13.03 -24.59
N GLU A 343 19.05 -11.73 -24.79
CA GLU A 343 19.91 -10.71 -24.19
C GLU A 343 19.84 -10.71 -22.65
N HIS A 344 18.65 -10.93 -22.06
CA HIS A 344 18.53 -11.08 -20.60
C HIS A 344 19.37 -12.27 -20.08
N VAL A 345 19.30 -13.41 -20.78
CA VAL A 345 20.08 -14.60 -20.41
C VAL A 345 21.58 -14.31 -20.48
N LEU A 346 22.03 -13.64 -21.54
CA LEU A 346 23.43 -13.25 -21.69
C LEU A 346 23.89 -12.27 -20.58
N ALA A 347 23.06 -11.28 -20.23
CA ALA A 347 23.35 -10.36 -19.13
C ALA A 347 23.51 -11.07 -17.78
N LEU A 348 22.64 -12.06 -17.50
CA LEU A 348 22.74 -12.88 -16.28
C LEU A 348 23.97 -13.77 -16.27
N ILE A 349 24.33 -14.40 -17.40
CA ILE A 349 25.56 -15.20 -17.51
C ILE A 349 26.79 -14.30 -17.28
N ALA A 350 26.79 -13.10 -17.86
CA ALA A 350 27.88 -12.15 -17.68
C ALA A 350 28.00 -11.71 -16.21
N CYS A 351 26.88 -11.40 -15.55
CA CYS A 351 26.81 -11.11 -14.12
C CYS A 351 27.37 -12.25 -13.25
N ASP A 352 26.96 -13.49 -13.51
CA ASP A 352 27.43 -14.67 -12.77
C ASP A 352 28.95 -14.86 -12.93
N LYS A 353 29.47 -14.76 -14.16
CA LYS A 353 30.91 -14.85 -14.44
C LYS A 353 31.72 -13.77 -13.73
N ARG A 354 31.26 -12.51 -13.77
CA ARG A 354 31.91 -11.40 -13.06
C ARG A 354 31.92 -11.63 -11.55
N ASN A 355 30.82 -12.10 -10.97
CA ASN A 355 30.73 -12.41 -9.54
C ASN A 355 31.66 -13.57 -9.12
N ASN A 356 31.94 -14.51 -10.02
CA ASN A 356 32.91 -15.59 -9.82
C ASN A 356 34.37 -15.16 -10.10
N GLY A 357 34.61 -13.87 -10.38
CA GLY A 357 35.94 -13.33 -10.67
C GLY A 357 36.47 -13.68 -12.07
N GLU A 358 35.61 -14.17 -12.96
CA GLU A 358 35.96 -14.40 -14.37
C GLU A 358 35.86 -13.09 -15.18
N GLN A 359 36.47 -13.08 -16.37
CA GLN A 359 36.34 -11.96 -17.31
C GLN A 359 34.91 -11.87 -17.85
N ASP A 360 34.42 -10.65 -18.09
CA ASP A 360 33.11 -10.41 -18.68
C ASP A 360 33.04 -11.02 -20.10
N PRO A 361 32.18 -12.03 -20.33
CA PRO A 361 32.10 -12.72 -21.61
C PRO A 361 31.52 -11.86 -22.74
N LEU A 362 30.93 -10.70 -22.43
CA LEU A 362 30.34 -9.79 -23.40
C LEU A 362 31.26 -8.61 -23.79
N GLU A 363 32.43 -8.45 -23.16
CA GLU A 363 33.32 -7.30 -23.36
C GLU A 363 33.76 -7.09 -24.83
N HIS A 364 33.79 -8.17 -25.63
CA HIS A 364 34.19 -8.14 -27.04
C HIS A 364 33.10 -8.66 -28.00
N ILE A 365 31.87 -8.74 -27.51
CA ILE A 365 30.73 -9.20 -28.30
C ILE A 365 29.97 -7.98 -28.78
N THR A 366 29.63 -7.96 -30.08
CA THR A 366 28.82 -6.91 -30.69
C THR A 366 27.42 -7.38 -31.05
N GLU A 367 27.21 -8.69 -31.18
CA GLU A 367 25.92 -9.28 -31.53
C GLU A 367 25.57 -10.46 -30.61
N PRO A 368 24.40 -10.44 -29.96
CA PRO A 368 23.96 -11.54 -29.12
C PRO A 368 23.38 -12.67 -30.00
N THR A 369 23.99 -13.86 -29.96
CA THR A 369 23.47 -15.05 -30.67
C THR A 369 23.12 -16.19 -29.73
N ILE A 370 22.26 -17.09 -30.20
CA ILE A 370 21.85 -18.29 -29.46
C ILE A 370 23.07 -19.19 -29.21
N GLU A 371 23.94 -19.36 -30.20
CA GLU A 371 25.16 -20.17 -30.10
C GLU A 371 26.12 -19.60 -29.06
N LEU A 372 26.20 -18.27 -28.96
CA LEU A 372 26.99 -17.60 -27.94
C LEU A 372 26.44 -17.93 -26.54
N ALA A 373 25.12 -17.83 -26.34
CA ALA A 373 24.50 -18.19 -25.06
C ALA A 373 24.74 -19.66 -24.72
N GLN A 374 24.57 -20.58 -25.67
CA GLN A 374 24.85 -22.01 -25.49
C GLN A 374 26.30 -22.30 -25.10
N ARG A 375 27.26 -21.60 -25.70
CA ARG A 375 28.69 -21.74 -25.38
C ARG A 375 29.05 -21.21 -24.00
N LEU A 376 28.41 -20.10 -23.59
CA LEU A 376 28.68 -19.45 -22.30
C LEU A 376 27.96 -20.10 -21.13
N LEU A 377 26.88 -20.86 -21.39
CA LEU A 377 26.16 -21.64 -20.38
C LEU A 377 27.02 -22.80 -19.86
N THR A 378 27.60 -22.61 -18.69
CA THR A 378 28.35 -23.65 -17.97
C THR A 378 27.50 -24.32 -16.88
N PRO A 379 27.78 -25.60 -16.54
CA PRO A 379 27.31 -26.22 -15.30
C PRO A 379 27.55 -25.28 -14.10
N GLY A 380 26.50 -24.87 -13.37
CA GLY A 380 26.62 -24.00 -12.18
C GLY A 380 26.17 -22.55 -12.34
N THR A 381 25.88 -22.09 -13.56
CA THR A 381 25.43 -20.70 -13.85
C THR A 381 24.01 -20.44 -13.33
N SER A 382 23.88 -20.12 -12.04
CA SER A 382 22.64 -20.35 -11.27
C SER A 382 21.46 -19.47 -11.71
N GLY A 383 21.72 -18.24 -12.14
CA GLY A 383 20.68 -17.26 -12.51
C GLY A 383 20.05 -17.51 -13.89
N ALA A 384 20.79 -18.08 -14.84
CA ALA A 384 20.31 -18.28 -16.21
C ALA A 384 19.27 -19.42 -16.32
N PHE A 385 19.36 -20.42 -15.45
CA PHE A 385 18.50 -21.61 -15.46
C PHE A 385 17.06 -21.34 -15.04
N ALA A 386 16.86 -20.58 -13.96
CA ALA A 386 15.53 -20.23 -13.47
C ALA A 386 14.75 -19.40 -14.49
N TRP A 387 15.45 -18.53 -15.21
CA TRP A 387 14.84 -17.63 -16.19
C TRP A 387 14.46 -18.29 -17.51
N LEU A 388 15.31 -19.20 -18.03
CA LEU A 388 14.99 -19.99 -19.21
C LEU A 388 13.70 -20.82 -19.05
N ALA A 389 13.40 -21.26 -17.82
CA ALA A 389 12.20 -22.03 -17.50
C ALA A 389 10.91 -21.17 -17.37
N LEU A 390 11.04 -19.85 -17.18
CA LEU A 390 9.94 -18.94 -16.85
C LEU A 390 9.41 -18.11 -18.04
N LEU A 391 9.93 -18.31 -19.24
CA LEU A 391 9.57 -17.50 -20.41
C LEU A 391 8.41 -18.12 -21.23
N PRO A 392 7.19 -17.56 -21.21
CA PRO A 392 6.07 -18.05 -22.02
C PRO A 392 6.21 -17.76 -23.52
N GLU A 393 7.07 -16.81 -23.91
CA GLU A 393 7.08 -16.19 -25.26
C GLU A 393 8.06 -16.82 -26.27
N ILE A 394 8.96 -17.71 -25.85
CA ILE A 394 9.84 -18.47 -26.76
C ILE A 394 9.06 -19.69 -27.31
N GLN A 395 9.11 -19.90 -28.63
CA GLN A 395 8.50 -21.04 -29.33
C GLN A 395 9.02 -22.37 -28.76
N SER A 396 8.19 -23.42 -28.82
CA SER A 396 8.46 -24.68 -28.11
C SER A 396 9.65 -25.48 -28.65
N GLU A 397 10.07 -25.26 -29.90
CA GLU A 397 11.22 -25.92 -30.50
C GLU A 397 12.55 -25.26 -30.09
N ASP A 398 12.63 -23.93 -30.12
CA ASP A 398 13.81 -23.18 -29.65
C ASP A 398 14.07 -23.37 -28.14
N LYS A 399 12.99 -23.51 -27.36
CA LYS A 399 13.05 -23.91 -25.94
C LYS A 399 13.76 -25.25 -25.74
N LYS A 400 13.55 -26.23 -26.62
CA LYS A 400 14.14 -27.58 -26.45
C LYS A 400 15.64 -27.59 -26.74
N GLU A 401 16.11 -26.82 -27.70
CA GLU A 401 17.53 -26.74 -28.04
C GLU A 401 18.36 -25.98 -26.98
N LEU A 402 17.78 -24.97 -26.35
CA LEU A 402 18.44 -24.18 -25.29
C LEU A 402 18.36 -24.81 -23.90
N ILE A 403 17.19 -25.35 -23.52
CA ILE A 403 16.90 -25.74 -22.13
C ILE A 403 17.40 -27.16 -21.80
N ILE A 404 17.33 -28.10 -22.75
CA ILE A 404 17.62 -29.52 -22.49
C ILE A 404 19.13 -29.78 -22.24
N PRO A 405 20.08 -29.22 -23.00
CA PRO A 405 21.51 -29.38 -22.72
C PRO A 405 21.92 -28.69 -21.41
N ALA A 406 21.34 -27.53 -21.16
CA ALA A 406 21.65 -26.72 -20.00
C ALA A 406 21.17 -27.41 -18.70
N LEU A 407 19.92 -27.91 -18.66
CA LEU A 407 19.38 -28.65 -17.50
C LEU A 407 20.13 -29.96 -17.19
N ARG A 408 20.69 -30.63 -18.20
CA ARG A 408 21.50 -31.85 -18.00
C ARG A 408 22.79 -31.60 -17.23
N ASN A 409 23.30 -30.37 -17.26
CA ASN A 409 24.60 -30.00 -16.71
C ASN A 409 24.51 -29.33 -15.32
N ALA A 410 23.38 -28.69 -14.96
CA ALA A 410 23.25 -27.87 -13.75
C ALA A 410 22.91 -28.62 -12.44
N LEU A 411 22.49 -29.88 -12.52
CA LEU A 411 21.88 -30.60 -11.40
C LEU A 411 22.79 -31.12 -10.25
N PRO A 412 24.14 -31.01 -10.21
CA PRO A 412 24.89 -31.62 -9.10
C PRO A 412 25.67 -30.74 -8.09
N TYR A 413 25.61 -29.40 -8.02
CA TYR A 413 26.47 -28.65 -7.05
C TYR A 413 25.85 -27.39 -6.39
N PRO A 414 25.48 -27.44 -5.09
CA PRO A 414 24.99 -26.30 -4.29
C PRO A 414 26.08 -25.35 -3.74
N GLU A 415 27.37 -25.65 -3.96
CA GLU A 415 28.49 -24.97 -3.27
C GLU A 415 28.96 -23.66 -3.97
N ALA A 416 28.33 -23.25 -5.07
CA ALA A 416 28.78 -22.14 -5.92
C ALA A 416 28.15 -20.76 -5.60
N MET A 417 27.38 -20.61 -4.51
CA MET A 417 26.82 -19.29 -4.15
C MET A 417 27.86 -18.39 -3.46
N PRO A 418 27.93 -17.07 -3.78
CA PRO A 418 28.87 -16.15 -3.16
C PRO A 418 28.68 -16.07 -1.64
N ALA A 419 29.79 -16.05 -0.89
CA ALA A 419 29.77 -15.85 0.55
C ALA A 419 29.18 -14.47 0.91
N GLY A 420 28.03 -14.46 1.59
CA GLY A 420 27.32 -13.24 1.99
C GLY A 420 26.01 -12.96 1.23
N PHE A 421 25.62 -13.81 0.27
CA PHE A 421 24.30 -13.71 -0.37
C PHE A 421 23.19 -13.97 0.68
N PRO A 422 22.23 -13.05 0.88
CA PRO A 422 21.25 -13.17 1.95
C PRO A 422 20.11 -14.10 1.52
N LEU A 423 20.44 -15.37 1.24
CA LEU A 423 19.52 -16.40 0.77
C LEU A 423 18.29 -16.51 1.67
N ASP A 424 18.45 -16.38 2.98
CA ASP A 424 17.34 -16.42 3.94
C ASP A 424 16.41 -15.19 3.87
N ALA A 425 16.88 -14.04 3.37
CA ALA A 425 16.05 -12.85 3.14
C ALA A 425 15.32 -12.94 1.78
N VAL A 426 16.01 -13.44 0.77
CA VAL A 426 15.45 -13.73 -0.58
C VAL A 426 14.36 -14.79 -0.48
N LEU A 427 14.59 -15.89 0.24
CA LEU A 427 13.61 -16.96 0.43
C LEU A 427 12.41 -16.53 1.28
N ARG A 428 12.62 -15.64 2.25
CA ARG A 428 11.51 -15.04 3.04
C ARG A 428 10.61 -14.15 2.18
N TRP A 429 11.20 -13.21 1.44
CA TRP A 429 10.43 -12.31 0.59
C TRP A 429 9.79 -13.03 -0.61
N TYR A 430 10.48 -14.00 -1.23
CA TYR A 430 9.93 -14.83 -2.32
C TYR A 430 8.76 -15.71 -1.85
N ALA A 431 8.81 -16.21 -0.61
CA ALA A 431 7.69 -16.90 0.03
C ALA A 431 6.51 -15.96 0.38
N GLU A 432 6.79 -14.69 0.69
CA GLU A 432 5.80 -13.67 1.04
C GLU A 432 5.06 -13.09 -0.19
N GLU A 433 5.80 -12.78 -1.26
CA GLU A 433 5.26 -12.15 -2.49
C GLU A 433 4.83 -13.17 -3.57
N TYR A 434 5.50 -14.33 -3.66
CA TYR A 434 5.29 -15.34 -4.72
C TYR A 434 5.08 -16.77 -4.20
N PRO A 435 4.13 -16.97 -3.26
CA PRO A 435 3.95 -18.22 -2.53
C PRO A 435 3.68 -19.44 -3.44
N HIS A 436 3.06 -19.24 -4.61
CA HIS A 436 2.76 -20.32 -5.56
C HIS A 436 4.02 -20.88 -6.26
N GLN A 437 5.00 -20.03 -6.58
CA GLN A 437 6.24 -20.42 -7.24
C GLN A 437 7.24 -20.96 -6.22
N ALA A 438 7.22 -20.45 -4.99
CA ALA A 438 7.95 -21.00 -3.84
C ALA A 438 7.49 -22.43 -3.50
N CYS A 439 6.17 -22.71 -3.51
CA CYS A 439 5.62 -24.05 -3.29
C CYS A 439 5.92 -25.05 -4.43
N GLN A 440 6.00 -24.61 -5.69
CA GLN A 440 6.45 -25.47 -6.79
C GLN A 440 7.95 -25.79 -6.70
N ALA A 441 8.78 -24.81 -6.34
CA ALA A 441 10.22 -25.00 -6.14
C ALA A 441 10.55 -25.93 -4.97
N LEU A 442 9.74 -25.91 -3.90
CA LEU A 442 9.84 -26.81 -2.72
C LEU A 442 9.73 -28.30 -3.04
N GLY A 443 9.09 -28.66 -4.15
CA GLY A 443 9.01 -30.04 -4.62
C GLY A 443 10.32 -30.54 -5.25
N GLN A 444 11.19 -29.62 -5.68
CA GLN A 444 12.42 -29.90 -6.44
C GLN A 444 13.70 -29.44 -5.72
N ALA A 445 13.58 -28.74 -4.59
CA ALA A 445 14.70 -28.24 -3.80
C ALA A 445 15.40 -29.32 -2.96
N ALA A 446 16.69 -29.10 -2.67
CA ALA A 446 17.48 -29.93 -1.77
C ALA A 446 16.91 -29.96 -0.34
N PRO A 447 17.09 -31.05 0.43
CA PRO A 447 16.39 -31.27 1.72
C PRO A 447 16.60 -30.17 2.77
N ASP A 448 17.78 -29.55 2.81
CA ASP A 448 18.18 -28.49 3.71
C ASP A 448 17.52 -27.13 3.39
N ILE A 449 17.31 -26.84 2.10
CA ILE A 449 16.54 -25.67 1.64
C ILE A 449 15.04 -25.89 1.91
N LYS A 450 14.57 -27.12 1.75
CA LYS A 450 13.17 -27.52 1.99
C LYS A 450 12.77 -27.32 3.45
N GLU A 451 13.61 -27.71 4.40
CA GLU A 451 13.37 -27.53 5.84
C GLU A 451 13.37 -26.05 6.25
N LYS A 452 14.28 -25.24 5.69
CA LYS A 452 14.32 -23.79 5.95
C LYS A 452 13.11 -23.05 5.37
N MET A 453 12.69 -23.37 4.15
CA MET A 453 11.52 -22.78 3.51
C MET A 453 10.21 -23.20 4.20
N GLN A 454 10.09 -24.45 4.66
CA GLN A 454 8.91 -24.94 5.41
C GLN A 454 8.72 -24.22 6.76
N ASN A 455 9.82 -23.95 7.49
CA ASN A 455 9.77 -23.19 8.74
C ASN A 455 9.52 -21.68 8.55
N MET A 456 9.72 -21.14 7.34
CA MET A 456 9.49 -19.73 7.00
C MET A 456 8.08 -19.49 6.41
N LEU A 457 7.58 -20.40 5.58
CA LEU A 457 6.21 -20.34 5.01
C LEU A 457 5.13 -20.41 6.09
N THR A 458 5.35 -21.19 7.14
CA THR A 458 4.48 -21.27 8.33
C THR A 458 4.34 -19.94 9.09
N LYS A 459 5.21 -18.96 8.84
CA LYS A 459 5.10 -17.57 9.36
C LYS A 459 4.53 -16.57 8.34
N ALA A 460 4.72 -16.79 7.04
CA ALA A 460 4.22 -15.93 5.96
C ALA A 460 2.75 -16.20 5.58
N GLU A 461 2.19 -17.36 5.96
CA GLU A 461 0.81 -17.80 5.69
C GLU A 461 -0.31 -16.88 6.23
N LEU A 462 0.01 -15.89 7.07
CA LEU A 462 -1.00 -15.00 7.68
C LEU A 462 -1.34 -13.73 6.89
N HIS A 463 -0.58 -13.34 5.86
CA HIS A 463 -0.78 -12.03 5.20
C HIS A 463 -1.06 -12.04 3.69
N SER A 464 -0.65 -13.03 2.89
CA SER A 464 -0.75 -12.97 1.41
C SER A 464 -1.90 -13.78 0.76
N GLN A 465 -2.78 -14.42 1.54
CA GLN A 465 -3.82 -15.31 1.00
C GLN A 465 -5.01 -14.66 0.26
N ALA A 466 -5.08 -13.33 0.09
CA ALA A 466 -6.32 -12.69 -0.36
C ALA A 466 -6.53 -12.54 -1.89
N SER A 467 -5.53 -12.77 -2.76
CA SER A 467 -5.67 -12.37 -4.19
C SER A 467 -5.48 -13.49 -5.24
N CYS A 468 -4.56 -14.45 -5.07
CA CYS A 468 -4.19 -15.36 -6.17
C CYS A 468 -4.83 -16.76 -6.12
N ALA A 469 -5.27 -17.25 -4.95
CA ALA A 469 -5.83 -18.61 -4.81
C ALA A 469 -7.20 -18.81 -5.48
N LEU A 470 -7.89 -17.72 -5.87
CA LEU A 470 -9.27 -17.80 -6.36
C LEU A 470 -9.41 -18.14 -7.85
N ARG A 471 -8.30 -18.33 -8.60
CA ARG A 471 -8.39 -18.57 -10.05
C ARG A 471 -8.51 -20.04 -10.45
N HIS A 472 -7.82 -20.98 -9.81
CA HIS A 472 -7.76 -22.37 -10.32
C HIS A 472 -7.63 -23.49 -9.28
N THR A 473 -7.72 -23.22 -7.97
CA THR A 473 -7.66 -24.30 -6.97
C THR A 473 -8.54 -23.96 -5.78
N PHE A 474 -9.37 -24.92 -5.37
CA PHE A 474 -10.23 -24.79 -4.20
C PHE A 474 -9.36 -24.69 -2.94
N VAL A 475 -9.27 -23.48 -2.35
CA VAL A 475 -8.59 -23.23 -1.07
C VAL A 475 -9.65 -22.79 -0.05
N PRO A 476 -9.90 -23.58 1.01
CA PRO A 476 -10.81 -23.21 2.08
C PRO A 476 -10.43 -21.89 2.73
N LEU A 477 -11.41 -21.04 3.06
CA LEU A 477 -11.14 -19.81 3.80
C LEU A 477 -10.63 -20.15 5.22
N PRO A 478 -9.58 -19.47 5.71
CA PRO A 478 -9.08 -19.72 7.05
C PRO A 478 -10.09 -19.24 8.10
N VAL A 479 -10.16 -19.98 9.21
CA VAL A 479 -10.99 -19.62 10.36
C VAL A 479 -10.44 -18.34 11.00
N PRO A 480 -11.24 -17.29 11.24
CA PRO A 480 -10.72 -16.04 11.77
C PRO A 480 -10.27 -16.17 13.24
N GLN A 481 -9.37 -15.29 13.69
CA GLN A 481 -8.96 -15.24 15.11
C GLN A 481 -10.13 -14.92 16.04
N CYS A 482 -11.12 -14.20 15.54
CA CYS A 482 -12.30 -13.77 16.29
C CYS A 482 -13.56 -14.24 15.57
N ILE A 483 -14.45 -14.94 16.28
CA ILE A 483 -15.77 -15.30 15.80
C ILE A 483 -16.85 -14.49 16.54
N PRO A 484 -17.56 -13.60 15.84
CA PRO A 484 -18.75 -12.94 16.38
C PRO A 484 -19.93 -13.91 16.50
N VAL A 485 -20.46 -14.04 17.72
CA VAL A 485 -21.59 -14.89 18.05
C VAL A 485 -22.77 -14.04 18.49
N GLN A 486 -23.84 -14.04 17.70
CA GLN A 486 -25.13 -13.49 18.08
C GLN A 486 -25.80 -14.43 19.08
N ASN A 487 -25.59 -14.17 20.36
CA ASN A 487 -26.16 -14.99 21.42
C ASN A 487 -27.69 -14.77 21.58
N SER A 488 -28.17 -13.58 21.22
CA SER A 488 -29.59 -13.27 21.09
C SER A 488 -29.82 -12.25 19.97
N ASN A 489 -30.93 -12.40 19.25
CA ASN A 489 -31.44 -11.38 18.34
C ASN A 489 -32.58 -10.55 18.98
N ILE A 490 -32.65 -10.47 20.31
CA ILE A 490 -33.59 -9.65 21.09
C ILE A 490 -32.83 -8.43 21.62
N CYS A 491 -33.32 -7.23 21.36
CA CYS A 491 -32.77 -5.98 21.89
C CYS A 491 -33.82 -5.26 22.74
N ASN A 492 -33.36 -4.60 23.81
CA ASN A 492 -34.19 -3.76 24.67
C ASN A 492 -34.14 -2.26 24.28
N ALA A 493 -33.36 -1.90 23.26
CA ALA A 493 -33.26 -0.55 22.72
C ALA A 493 -33.87 -0.48 21.31
N ASN A 494 -34.38 0.69 20.94
CA ASN A 494 -34.98 0.99 19.63
C ASN A 494 -34.20 2.11 18.94
N CYS A 495 -32.91 1.86 18.70
CA CYS A 495 -32.00 2.90 18.23
C CYS A 495 -32.37 3.38 16.82
N VAL A 496 -32.40 4.70 16.61
CA VAL A 496 -32.86 5.31 15.34
C VAL A 496 -31.95 5.00 14.14
N PHE A 497 -30.73 4.54 14.38
CA PHE A 497 -29.73 4.17 13.38
C PHE A 497 -29.57 2.64 13.21
N CYS A 498 -30.29 1.84 13.99
CA CYS A 498 -30.07 0.40 14.07
C CYS A 498 -31.06 -0.36 13.19
N GLN A 499 -30.56 -1.33 12.41
CA GLN A 499 -31.39 -2.25 11.63
C GLN A 499 -32.33 -3.15 12.46
N TYR A 500 -32.16 -3.22 13.78
CA TYR A 500 -32.94 -4.11 14.64
C TYR A 500 -34.46 -3.93 14.48
N SER A 501 -34.93 -2.69 14.30
CA SER A 501 -36.36 -2.39 14.08
C SER A 501 -36.88 -2.90 12.73
N LEU A 502 -35.99 -3.16 11.78
CA LEU A 502 -36.30 -3.71 10.46
C LEU A 502 -36.22 -5.24 10.43
N ASN A 503 -35.69 -5.85 11.50
CA ASN A 503 -35.46 -7.29 11.59
C ASN A 503 -36.76 -8.05 11.81
N ILE A 504 -37.18 -8.80 10.78
CA ILE A 504 -38.38 -9.65 10.77
C ILE A 504 -38.12 -11.08 11.26
N ASP A 505 -36.87 -11.41 11.58
CA ASP A 505 -36.50 -12.76 12.01
C ASP A 505 -37.21 -13.11 13.32
N LYS A 506 -37.55 -14.39 13.46
CA LYS A 506 -38.11 -14.90 14.70
C LYS A 506 -37.13 -14.65 15.85
N LYS A 507 -37.58 -13.87 16.81
CA LYS A 507 -36.84 -13.50 18.03
C LYS A 507 -36.55 -14.75 18.87
N ARG A 508 -35.28 -14.96 19.19
CA ARG A 508 -34.77 -16.14 19.89
C ARG A 508 -33.44 -15.86 20.60
N ILE A 509 -33.12 -16.74 21.52
CA ILE A 509 -31.83 -16.80 22.22
C ILE A 509 -31.18 -18.11 21.80
N MET A 510 -29.90 -18.07 21.44
CA MET A 510 -29.13 -19.27 21.13
C MET A 510 -29.09 -20.20 22.34
N SER A 511 -29.37 -21.49 22.17
CA SER A 511 -29.28 -22.44 23.28
C SER A 511 -27.83 -22.58 23.78
N PHE A 512 -27.67 -23.02 25.02
CA PHE A 512 -26.34 -23.24 25.57
C PHE A 512 -25.63 -24.39 24.87
N GLU A 513 -26.36 -25.43 24.50
CA GLU A 513 -25.86 -26.62 23.80
C GLU A 513 -25.32 -26.29 22.41
N LEU A 514 -26.05 -25.45 21.67
CA LEU A 514 -25.60 -24.97 20.37
C LEU A 514 -24.35 -24.09 20.51
N PHE A 515 -24.36 -23.16 21.47
CA PHE A 515 -23.19 -22.35 21.77
C PHE A 515 -21.97 -23.20 22.13
N LYS A 516 -22.15 -24.20 23.00
CA LYS A 516 -21.10 -25.11 23.43
C LYS A 516 -20.47 -25.82 22.24
N LYS A 517 -21.29 -26.38 21.34
CA LYS A 517 -20.80 -26.99 20.09
C LYS A 517 -19.96 -26.01 19.27
N ILE A 518 -20.46 -24.79 19.06
CA ILE A 518 -19.76 -23.74 18.31
C ILE A 518 -18.41 -23.40 18.95
N ALA A 519 -18.38 -23.24 20.28
CA ALA A 519 -17.17 -22.92 21.03
C ALA A 519 -16.14 -24.06 20.99
N ASP A 520 -16.60 -25.32 21.10
CA ASP A 520 -15.75 -26.51 21.00
C ASP A 520 -15.13 -26.65 19.61
N ASP A 521 -15.92 -26.45 18.56
CA ASP A 521 -15.43 -26.52 17.18
C ASP A 521 -14.46 -25.37 16.88
N PHE A 522 -14.77 -24.16 17.35
CA PHE A 522 -13.87 -23.03 17.20
C PHE A 522 -12.55 -23.22 17.95
N TYR A 523 -12.59 -23.77 19.18
CA TYR A 523 -11.39 -24.04 19.97
C TYR A 523 -10.45 -25.06 19.30
N LYS A 524 -11.00 -26.10 18.65
CA LYS A 524 -10.19 -27.08 17.90
C LYS A 524 -9.39 -26.41 16.78
N GLU A 525 -9.93 -25.35 16.18
CA GLU A 525 -9.34 -24.63 15.06
C GLU A 525 -8.49 -23.42 15.50
N ARG A 526 -8.80 -22.80 16.64
CA ARG A 526 -8.16 -21.58 17.17
C ARG A 526 -8.03 -21.64 18.70
N LYS A 527 -6.92 -22.19 19.19
CA LYS A 527 -6.67 -22.34 20.63
C LYS A 527 -6.55 -21.02 21.40
N ASP A 528 -6.09 -19.96 20.73
CA ASP A 528 -5.98 -18.59 21.28
C ASP A 528 -7.10 -17.67 20.77
N GLY A 529 -8.18 -18.26 20.24
CA GLY A 529 -9.30 -17.59 19.60
C GLY A 529 -10.09 -16.67 20.52
N ILE A 530 -10.84 -15.76 19.89
CA ILE A 530 -11.72 -14.80 20.56
C ILE A 530 -13.16 -15.12 20.18
N ILE A 531 -14.01 -15.36 21.19
CA ILE A 531 -15.47 -15.35 21.00
C ILE A 531 -15.95 -13.94 21.32
N HIS A 532 -16.51 -13.28 20.31
CA HIS A 532 -17.09 -11.95 20.47
C HIS A 532 -18.61 -12.07 20.57
N PHE A 533 -19.13 -11.90 21.77
CA PHE A 533 -20.56 -11.82 22.04
C PHE A 533 -21.09 -10.50 21.46
N ILE A 534 -21.79 -10.58 20.33
CA ILE A 534 -22.29 -9.43 19.58
C ILE A 534 -23.81 -9.32 19.64
N GLY A 535 -24.26 -8.09 19.47
CA GLY A 535 -25.64 -7.69 19.65
C GLY A 535 -26.26 -7.06 18.41
N THR A 536 -26.57 -7.85 17.38
CA THR A 536 -27.80 -7.58 16.60
C THR A 536 -29.02 -7.90 17.48
N GLY A 537 -29.06 -7.30 18.67
CA GLY A 537 -29.65 -7.76 19.93
C GLY A 537 -28.92 -7.10 21.14
N GLU A 538 -29.38 -7.31 22.37
CA GLU A 538 -28.66 -6.92 23.58
C GLU A 538 -28.17 -8.18 24.30
N VAL A 539 -26.85 -8.27 24.52
CA VAL A 539 -26.19 -9.46 25.08
C VAL A 539 -26.80 -9.86 26.43
N PHE A 540 -27.13 -8.89 27.29
CA PHE A 540 -27.72 -9.15 28.61
C PHE A 540 -29.20 -9.54 28.60
N THR A 541 -29.83 -9.71 27.44
CA THR A 541 -31.15 -10.35 27.32
C THR A 541 -31.07 -11.88 27.35
N ASP A 542 -29.90 -12.44 27.08
CA ASP A 542 -29.64 -13.87 27.13
C ASP A 542 -29.46 -14.32 28.58
N ARG A 543 -30.36 -15.21 29.01
CA ARG A 543 -30.37 -15.75 30.37
C ARG A 543 -29.17 -16.65 30.66
N ASN A 544 -28.52 -17.18 29.63
CA ASN A 544 -27.40 -18.13 29.74
C ASN A 544 -26.05 -17.46 29.45
N ILE A 545 -25.99 -16.13 29.42
CA ILE A 545 -24.76 -15.41 29.02
C ILE A 545 -23.58 -15.70 29.95
N ILE A 546 -23.83 -15.85 31.25
CA ILE A 546 -22.79 -16.13 32.25
C ILE A 546 -22.19 -17.50 31.99
N GLU A 547 -23.04 -18.50 31.78
CA GLU A 547 -22.65 -19.88 31.48
C GLU A 547 -21.84 -19.92 30.18
N LYS A 548 -22.26 -19.19 29.15
CA LYS A 548 -21.54 -19.11 27.87
C LYS A 548 -20.16 -18.48 28.00
N ILE A 549 -20.05 -17.34 28.70
CA ILE A 549 -18.75 -16.69 28.94
C ILE A 549 -17.86 -17.60 29.78
N ALA A 550 -18.37 -18.18 30.86
CA ALA A 550 -17.61 -19.09 31.70
C ALA A 550 -17.09 -20.28 30.90
N TYR A 551 -17.92 -20.83 30.00
CA TYR A 551 -17.51 -21.91 29.12
C TYR A 551 -16.39 -21.49 28.15
N THR A 552 -16.52 -20.32 27.50
CA THR A 552 -15.44 -19.74 26.68
C THR A 552 -14.12 -19.67 27.46
N LYS A 553 -14.15 -19.14 28.68
CA LYS A 553 -12.96 -19.02 29.53
C LYS A 553 -12.40 -20.38 29.93
N SER A 554 -13.25 -21.37 30.18
CA SER A 554 -12.83 -22.73 30.53
C SER A 554 -12.06 -23.45 29.41
N LEU A 555 -12.32 -23.07 28.15
CA LEU A 555 -11.57 -23.56 26.98
C LEU A 555 -10.23 -22.81 26.78
N GLY A 556 -9.96 -21.76 27.55
CA GLY A 556 -8.79 -20.89 27.35
C GLY A 556 -8.98 -19.83 26.25
N LEU A 557 -10.18 -19.69 25.71
CA LEU A 557 -10.53 -18.67 24.72
C LEU A 557 -10.75 -17.30 25.39
N LYS A 558 -10.57 -16.24 24.60
CA LYS A 558 -10.85 -14.86 25.01
C LYS A 558 -12.32 -14.52 24.79
N ALA A 559 -12.89 -13.71 25.68
CA ALA A 559 -14.28 -13.26 25.62
C ALA A 559 -14.34 -11.75 25.41
N TYR A 560 -14.86 -11.33 24.26
CA TYR A 560 -15.17 -9.93 23.96
C TYR A 560 -16.69 -9.73 24.01
N ILE A 561 -17.15 -8.61 24.55
CA ILE A 561 -18.59 -8.34 24.73
C ILE A 561 -18.91 -6.97 24.13
N THR A 562 -19.96 -6.90 23.30
CA THR A 562 -20.55 -5.62 22.87
C THR A 562 -21.95 -5.47 23.44
N THR A 563 -22.20 -4.39 24.17
CA THR A 563 -23.50 -4.12 24.82
C THR A 563 -23.93 -2.66 24.58
N ASN A 564 -25.23 -2.37 24.67
CA ASN A 564 -25.76 -1.02 24.72
C ASN A 564 -25.69 -0.41 26.15
N GLY A 565 -25.34 -1.20 27.17
CA GLY A 565 -25.16 -0.78 28.56
C GLY A 565 -26.46 -0.48 29.34
N THR A 566 -27.61 -0.42 28.68
CA THR A 566 -28.87 0.04 29.30
C THR A 566 -29.49 -0.96 30.27
N LEU A 567 -29.02 -2.21 30.26
CA LEU A 567 -29.40 -3.25 31.23
C LEU A 567 -28.48 -3.33 32.45
N PHE A 568 -27.57 -2.37 32.67
CA PHE A 568 -26.63 -2.44 33.79
C PHE A 568 -27.29 -2.36 35.17
N HIS A 569 -28.52 -1.83 35.25
CA HIS A 569 -29.35 -1.90 36.45
C HIS A 569 -29.62 -3.36 36.91
N LYS A 570 -29.47 -4.35 36.03
CA LYS A 570 -29.43 -5.78 36.39
C LYS A 570 -28.06 -6.16 36.95
N TRP A 571 -27.66 -5.50 38.03
CA TRP A 571 -26.28 -5.51 38.53
C TRP A 571 -25.72 -6.90 38.78
N ASN A 572 -26.48 -7.81 39.40
CA ASN A 572 -26.04 -9.19 39.65
C ASN A 572 -25.56 -9.92 38.38
N LEU A 573 -26.23 -9.66 37.23
CA LEU A 573 -25.81 -10.25 35.96
C LEU A 573 -24.48 -9.63 35.49
N VAL A 574 -24.37 -8.30 35.54
CA VAL A 574 -23.18 -7.57 35.09
C VAL A 574 -21.96 -7.85 35.95
N GLU A 575 -22.13 -7.90 37.27
CA GLU A 575 -21.09 -8.21 38.24
C GLU A 575 -20.54 -9.62 38.01
N ARG A 576 -21.42 -10.62 37.84
CA ARG A 576 -21.02 -12.00 37.51
C ARG A 576 -20.27 -12.05 36.18
N THR A 577 -20.68 -11.28 35.18
CA THR A 577 -19.93 -11.16 33.91
C THR A 577 -18.53 -10.59 34.13
N LEU A 578 -18.38 -9.52 34.90
CA LEU A 578 -17.06 -8.92 35.19
C LEU A 578 -16.14 -9.88 35.94
N ASN A 579 -16.69 -10.66 36.89
CA ASN A 579 -15.94 -11.64 37.67
C ASN A 579 -15.44 -12.83 36.83
N LEU A 580 -15.92 -13.00 35.59
CA LEU A 580 -15.36 -13.94 34.62
C LEU A 580 -14.16 -13.35 33.85
N HIS A 581 -13.81 -12.10 34.13
CA HIS A 581 -12.66 -11.39 33.56
C HIS A 581 -12.61 -11.46 32.02
N PRO A 582 -13.66 -10.99 31.32
CA PRO A 582 -13.60 -10.84 29.88
C PRO A 582 -12.46 -9.89 29.52
N GLU A 583 -11.78 -10.16 28.41
CA GLU A 583 -10.67 -9.35 27.94
C GLU A 583 -11.13 -7.95 27.53
N ARG A 584 -12.34 -7.85 26.95
CA ARG A 584 -12.90 -6.58 26.49
C ARG A 584 -14.41 -6.51 26.66
N ILE A 585 -14.90 -5.38 27.15
CA ILE A 585 -16.31 -4.98 27.08
C ILE A 585 -16.39 -3.64 26.37
N TYR A 586 -17.08 -3.63 25.24
CA TYR A 586 -17.34 -2.45 24.44
C TYR A 586 -18.80 -2.01 24.63
N ILE A 587 -18.99 -0.77 25.06
CA ILE A 587 -20.29 -0.19 25.37
C ILE A 587 -20.65 0.84 24.29
N SER A 588 -21.78 0.62 23.62
CA SER A 588 -22.34 1.60 22.68
C SER A 588 -23.14 2.65 23.46
N THR A 589 -22.80 3.93 23.31
CA THR A 589 -23.45 5.02 24.06
C THR A 589 -23.70 6.23 23.16
N PRO A 590 -24.85 6.92 23.25
CA PRO A 590 -25.08 8.21 22.58
C PRO A 590 -24.42 9.40 23.30
N GLY A 591 -23.69 9.16 24.40
CA GLY A 591 -23.23 10.17 25.34
C GLY A 591 -23.87 9.96 26.72
N PHE A 592 -23.73 10.91 27.64
CA PHE A 592 -24.19 10.77 29.02
C PHE A 592 -25.25 11.82 29.34
N SER A 593 -26.41 11.67 28.71
CA SER A 593 -27.61 12.45 29.02
C SER A 593 -28.87 11.64 28.74
N ALA A 594 -29.91 11.87 29.55
CA ALA A 594 -31.20 11.21 29.40
C ALA A 594 -31.84 11.47 28.03
N ASP A 595 -31.76 12.71 27.54
CA ASP A 595 -32.31 13.11 26.23
C ASP A 595 -31.66 12.32 25.08
N ALA A 596 -30.34 12.17 25.08
CA ALA A 596 -29.63 11.45 24.02
C ALA A 596 -30.01 9.96 23.99
N TYR A 597 -30.18 9.32 25.16
CA TYR A 597 -30.65 7.94 25.23
C TYR A 597 -32.12 7.79 24.80
N ALA A 598 -32.99 8.72 25.19
CA ALA A 598 -34.39 8.71 24.79
C ALA A 598 -34.56 8.89 23.27
N THR A 599 -33.87 9.90 22.70
CA THR A 599 -34.03 10.28 21.30
C THR A 599 -33.29 9.37 20.33
N LEU A 600 -32.08 8.90 20.68
CA LEU A 600 -31.26 8.11 19.77
C LEU A 600 -31.37 6.61 20.00
N PHE A 601 -31.45 6.15 21.25
CA PHE A 601 -31.54 4.74 21.59
C PHE A 601 -32.97 4.27 21.82
N GLY A 602 -33.93 5.21 21.97
CA GLY A 602 -35.32 4.89 22.28
C GLY A 602 -35.50 4.35 23.70
N VAL A 603 -34.61 4.74 24.63
CA VAL A 603 -34.55 4.21 25.99
C VAL A 603 -34.77 5.33 27.00
N ASN A 604 -35.82 5.18 27.83
CA ASN A 604 -36.29 6.23 28.75
C ASN A 604 -35.95 5.97 30.23
N ASN A 605 -35.14 4.96 30.55
CA ASN A 605 -34.79 4.60 31.93
C ASN A 605 -33.36 5.05 32.31
N TYR A 606 -32.92 6.20 31.81
CA TYR A 606 -31.58 6.75 32.06
C TYR A 606 -31.24 6.83 33.55
N ASP A 607 -32.17 7.35 34.35
CA ASP A 607 -31.99 7.53 35.79
C ASP A 607 -31.83 6.20 36.55
N GLU A 608 -32.26 5.08 35.95
CA GLU A 608 -32.12 3.74 36.52
C GLU A 608 -30.78 3.11 36.16
N PHE A 609 -30.39 3.13 34.88
CA PHE A 609 -29.17 2.44 34.43
C PHE A 609 -27.90 3.28 34.58
N PHE A 610 -27.98 4.62 34.55
CA PHE A 610 -26.78 5.46 34.62
C PHE A 610 -26.06 5.33 35.98
N PRO A 611 -26.74 5.35 37.14
CA PRO A 611 -26.07 5.05 38.42
C PRO A 611 -25.42 3.65 38.43
N ALA A 612 -26.07 2.66 37.81
CA ALA A 612 -25.52 1.32 37.69
C ALA A 612 -24.29 1.26 36.76
N LEU A 613 -24.23 2.12 35.74
CA LEU A 613 -23.04 2.30 34.88
C LEU A 613 -21.86 2.91 35.65
N ILE A 614 -22.13 3.83 36.58
CA ILE A 614 -21.08 4.37 37.46
C ILE A 614 -20.59 3.29 38.43
N ASN A 615 -21.51 2.54 39.05
CA ASN A 615 -21.16 1.41 39.90
C ASN A 615 -20.31 0.36 39.14
N PHE A 616 -20.64 0.13 37.86
CA PHE A 616 -19.84 -0.72 36.98
C PHE A 616 -18.39 -0.25 36.85
N PHE A 617 -18.13 1.04 36.64
CA PHE A 617 -16.77 1.56 36.53
C PHE A 617 -15.99 1.47 37.85
N GLN A 618 -16.64 1.79 38.97
CA GLN A 618 -16.04 1.67 40.30
C GLN A 618 -15.68 0.22 40.62
N TYR A 619 -16.59 -0.71 40.31
CA TYR A 619 -16.33 -2.13 40.51
C TYR A 619 -15.19 -2.62 39.61
N LYS A 620 -15.16 -2.21 38.34
CA LYS A 620 -14.07 -2.55 37.41
C LYS A 620 -12.72 -2.04 37.90
N GLU A 621 -12.65 -0.79 38.37
CA GLU A 621 -11.41 -0.17 38.89
C GLU A 621 -10.86 -1.01 40.05
N LYS A 622 -11.73 -1.42 40.96
CA LYS A 622 -11.36 -2.12 42.18
C LYS A 622 -11.06 -3.61 41.97
N ASN A 623 -11.90 -4.30 41.20
CA ASN A 623 -11.95 -5.77 41.19
C ASN A 623 -11.49 -6.40 39.87
N CYS A 624 -11.51 -5.66 38.76
CA CYS A 624 -11.20 -6.20 37.43
C CYS A 624 -10.34 -5.24 36.59
N PRO A 625 -9.19 -4.76 37.10
CA PRO A 625 -8.38 -3.75 36.41
C PRO A 625 -7.87 -4.21 35.03
N GLN A 626 -7.73 -5.53 34.82
CA GLN A 626 -7.28 -6.15 33.59
C GLN A 626 -8.32 -6.14 32.45
N THR A 627 -9.61 -6.02 32.77
CA THR A 627 -10.67 -6.01 31.75
C THR A 627 -10.68 -4.65 31.04
N HIS A 628 -10.51 -4.68 29.72
CA HIS A 628 -10.53 -3.46 28.92
C HIS A 628 -11.97 -2.99 28.69
N ILE A 629 -12.29 -1.76 29.07
CA ILE A 629 -13.63 -1.18 28.90
C ILE A 629 -13.54 -0.04 27.89
N GLY A 630 -14.24 -0.21 26.78
CA GLY A 630 -14.25 0.73 25.67
C GLY A 630 -15.63 1.35 25.45
N PHE A 631 -15.66 2.62 25.06
CA PHE A 631 -16.85 3.29 24.58
C PHE A 631 -16.83 3.48 23.06
N GLY A 632 -18.00 3.18 22.48
CA GLY A 632 -18.38 3.60 21.15
C GLY A 632 -19.37 4.74 21.21
N PHE A 633 -18.95 5.96 20.88
CA PHE A 633 -19.89 7.06 20.75
C PHE A 633 -20.76 6.85 19.51
N ARG A 634 -22.06 6.90 19.75
CA ARG A 634 -23.15 6.68 18.81
C ARG A 634 -24.10 7.88 18.88
N SER A 635 -23.53 9.06 18.65
CA SER A 635 -24.16 10.33 18.98
C SER A 635 -24.36 11.19 17.73
N ASN A 636 -25.34 12.08 17.82
CA ASN A 636 -25.54 13.22 16.92
C ASN A 636 -24.84 14.49 17.42
N ARG A 637 -24.22 14.43 18.60
CA ARG A 637 -23.47 15.51 19.24
C ARG A 637 -21.97 15.27 19.06
N THR A 638 -21.19 16.33 19.01
CA THR A 638 -19.73 16.22 18.90
C THR A 638 -19.13 15.63 20.18
N TYR A 639 -17.89 15.14 20.11
CA TYR A 639 -17.19 14.70 21.32
C TYR A 639 -17.09 15.83 22.36
N GLU A 640 -16.86 17.08 21.92
CA GLU A 640 -16.81 18.26 22.78
C GLU A 640 -18.14 18.51 23.51
N ASP A 641 -19.27 18.33 22.82
CA ASP A 641 -20.59 18.46 23.44
C ASP A 641 -20.79 17.41 24.55
N VAL A 642 -20.39 16.15 24.30
CA VAL A 642 -20.58 15.05 25.25
C VAL A 642 -19.68 15.21 26.47
N VAL A 643 -18.41 15.61 26.30
CA VAL A 643 -17.54 15.86 27.46
C VAL A 643 -17.97 17.08 28.27
N ASN A 644 -18.81 17.94 27.67
CA ASN A 644 -19.40 19.07 28.34
C ASN A 644 -20.68 18.76 29.13
N ASP A 645 -21.26 17.56 28.96
CA ASP A 645 -22.42 17.13 29.74
C ASP A 645 -22.10 17.10 31.25
N ASP A 646 -23.08 17.51 32.04
CA ASP A 646 -22.99 17.53 33.49
C ASP A 646 -22.67 16.16 34.07
N ASP A 647 -23.35 15.12 33.60
CA ASP A 647 -23.15 13.75 34.05
C ASP A 647 -21.79 13.19 33.63
N TYR A 648 -21.28 13.57 32.45
CA TYR A 648 -19.93 13.23 32.05
C TYR A 648 -18.90 13.87 33.00
N LYS A 649 -18.99 15.18 33.19
CA LYS A 649 -18.05 15.95 34.04
C LYS A 649 -18.05 15.44 35.47
N LYS A 650 -19.23 15.19 36.04
CA LYS A 650 -19.40 14.79 37.44
C LYS A 650 -19.03 13.33 37.69
N HIS A 651 -19.37 12.42 36.76
CA HIS A 651 -19.35 10.99 37.06
C HIS A 651 -18.46 10.14 36.15
N VAL A 652 -18.20 10.56 34.90
CA VAL A 652 -17.46 9.73 33.92
C VAL A 652 -16.02 10.20 33.73
N LYS A 653 -15.78 11.52 33.78
CA LYS A 653 -14.48 12.15 33.51
C LYS A 653 -13.34 11.53 34.33
N TYR A 654 -13.55 11.26 35.62
CA TYR A 654 -12.57 10.61 36.47
C TYR A 654 -12.06 9.28 35.90
N PHE A 655 -12.97 8.42 35.43
CA PHE A 655 -12.60 7.10 34.92
C PHE A 655 -11.86 7.19 33.58
N VAL A 656 -12.20 8.18 32.75
CA VAL A 656 -11.49 8.42 31.47
C VAL A 656 -10.10 8.99 31.71
N ASP A 657 -9.98 10.04 32.54
CA ASP A 657 -8.70 10.71 32.82
C ASP A 657 -7.69 9.75 33.47
N ASN A 658 -8.17 8.83 34.32
CA ASN A 658 -7.35 7.81 34.96
C ASN A 658 -7.20 6.53 34.13
N LYS A 659 -7.64 6.51 32.86
CA LYS A 659 -7.51 5.38 31.93
C LYS A 659 -8.13 4.07 32.44
N ILE A 660 -9.16 4.18 33.27
CA ILE A 660 -9.96 3.05 33.76
C ILE A 660 -10.90 2.59 32.66
N ILE A 661 -11.43 3.52 31.88
CA ILE A 661 -12.21 3.29 30.68
C ILE A 661 -11.58 4.05 29.50
N PHE A 662 -11.85 3.61 28.28
CA PHE A 662 -11.25 4.16 27.06
C PHE A 662 -12.31 4.59 26.08
N ASN A 663 -12.05 5.69 25.36
CA ASN A 663 -12.83 6.06 24.19
C ASN A 663 -12.21 5.35 22.98
N GLU A 664 -12.86 4.30 22.50
CA GLU A 664 -12.30 3.46 21.45
C GLU A 664 -12.71 3.92 20.05
N LEU A 665 -13.96 4.37 19.88
CA LEU A 665 -14.52 4.69 18.56
C LEU A 665 -15.54 5.82 18.62
N ASN A 666 -15.30 6.89 17.87
CA ASN A 666 -16.27 7.96 17.60
C ASN A 666 -16.91 7.70 16.23
N ARG A 667 -18.19 7.28 16.18
CA ARG A 667 -18.93 7.19 14.90
C ARG A 667 -20.09 8.19 14.91
N PHE A 668 -19.97 9.18 14.05
CA PHE A 668 -21.01 10.20 13.81
C PHE A 668 -21.79 9.92 12.51
N GLU A 669 -21.35 8.92 11.75
CA GLU A 669 -21.94 8.49 10.48
C GLU A 669 -22.40 7.04 10.58
N PHE A 670 -23.60 6.78 10.07
CA PHE A 670 -24.26 5.48 10.13
C PHE A 670 -24.84 5.12 8.78
N ASP A 671 -24.81 3.83 8.44
CA ASP A 671 -25.37 3.31 7.20
C ASP A 671 -26.88 3.56 7.14
N SER A 672 -27.39 3.90 5.95
CA SER A 672 -28.82 3.99 5.65
C SER A 672 -29.53 2.64 5.62
N TRP A 673 -28.78 1.53 5.73
CA TRP A 673 -29.26 0.16 5.64
C TRP A 673 -30.08 -0.05 4.38
N SER A 674 -29.46 0.15 3.23
CA SER A 674 -30.12 0.07 1.93
C SER A 674 -31.22 1.12 1.75
N GLY A 675 -31.03 2.31 2.33
CA GLY A 675 -32.04 3.38 2.32
C GLY A 675 -33.30 3.02 3.11
N GLN A 676 -33.25 2.07 4.05
CA GLN A 676 -34.41 1.71 4.89
C GLN A 676 -34.47 2.51 6.19
N ILE A 677 -33.34 3.06 6.63
CA ILE A 677 -33.26 3.98 7.76
C ILE A 677 -32.95 5.37 7.21
N PHE A 678 -33.76 6.33 7.62
CA PHE A 678 -33.56 7.75 7.30
C PHE A 678 -33.37 8.55 8.58
N SER A 679 -32.62 9.64 8.49
CA SER A 679 -32.51 10.59 9.59
C SER A 679 -33.91 11.14 9.91
N LYS A 680 -34.43 10.83 11.09
CA LYS A 680 -35.67 11.46 11.56
C LYS A 680 -35.42 12.96 11.74
N ALA A 681 -36.40 13.79 11.40
CA ALA A 681 -36.34 15.24 11.61
C ALA A 681 -35.96 15.53 13.08
N GLY A 682 -34.92 16.35 13.29
CA GLY A 682 -34.40 16.70 14.61
C GLY A 682 -33.34 15.76 15.20
N SER A 683 -33.13 14.56 14.64
CA SER A 683 -32.17 13.58 15.22
C SER A 683 -30.69 13.95 15.02
N ARG A 684 -30.32 14.83 14.08
CA ARG A 684 -28.93 15.24 13.74
C ARG A 684 -27.92 14.09 13.49
N ILE A 685 -28.32 12.82 13.55
CA ILE A 685 -27.47 11.69 13.17
C ILE A 685 -27.29 11.72 11.66
N LYS A 686 -26.04 11.69 11.21
CA LYS A 686 -25.71 11.57 9.79
C LYS A 686 -25.92 10.13 9.36
N ILE A 687 -27.11 9.84 8.82
CA ILE A 687 -27.37 8.61 8.08
C ILE A 687 -26.82 8.80 6.66
N VAL A 688 -25.86 7.98 6.28
CA VAL A 688 -25.18 8.02 4.99
C VAL A 688 -25.76 6.94 4.11
N ASP A 689 -26.23 7.35 2.94
CA ASP A 689 -26.61 6.45 1.87
C ASP A 689 -25.43 6.29 0.91
N HIS A 690 -24.79 5.12 0.89
CA HIS A 690 -23.74 4.81 -0.09
C HIS A 690 -24.29 4.05 -1.32
N SER A 691 -25.54 4.34 -1.71
CA SER A 691 -26.25 3.74 -2.85
C SER A 691 -25.59 3.88 -4.23
N ASN A 692 -24.46 4.59 -4.33
CA ASN A 692 -24.02 5.11 -5.63
C ASN A 692 -22.68 4.62 -6.15
N THR A 693 -22.18 3.45 -5.70
CA THR A 693 -20.93 2.93 -6.26
C THR A 693 -20.97 1.44 -6.58
N GLN A 694 -20.68 1.12 -7.84
CA GLN A 694 -20.47 -0.24 -8.34
C GLN A 694 -19.07 -0.76 -7.97
N SER A 695 -18.58 -0.42 -6.78
CA SER A 695 -17.25 -0.79 -6.33
C SER A 695 -17.24 -2.12 -5.58
N LEU A 696 -16.12 -2.85 -5.66
CA LEU A 696 -15.94 -4.06 -4.89
C LEU A 696 -15.71 -3.70 -3.41
N CYS A 697 -16.61 -4.13 -2.52
CA CYS A 697 -16.55 -4.06 -1.07
C CYS A 697 -15.34 -4.83 -0.51
N PRO A 698 -14.41 -4.17 0.20
CA PRO A 698 -13.25 -4.81 0.82
C PRO A 698 -13.63 -5.87 1.86
N LYS A 699 -14.84 -5.79 2.44
CA LYS A 699 -15.31 -6.76 3.45
C LYS A 699 -15.64 -8.14 2.90
N LEU A 700 -15.82 -8.27 1.58
CA LEU A 700 -15.90 -9.58 0.96
C LEU A 700 -14.51 -10.22 0.89
N TYR A 701 -13.42 -9.46 0.84
CA TYR A 701 -12.03 -9.98 0.84
C TYR A 701 -11.55 -10.40 2.24
N THR A 702 -12.09 -9.78 3.30
CA THR A 702 -11.83 -10.13 4.70
C THR A 702 -13.16 -10.46 5.39
N PRO A 703 -13.72 -11.68 5.21
CA PRO A 703 -15.08 -11.99 5.65
C PRO A 703 -15.25 -11.73 7.14
N GLN A 704 -16.14 -10.80 7.47
CA GLN A 704 -16.57 -10.55 8.85
C GLN A 704 -17.67 -11.56 9.18
N LEU A 705 -17.25 -12.78 9.52
CA LEU A 705 -18.16 -13.85 9.88
C LEU A 705 -19.11 -13.40 10.99
N CYS A 706 -20.36 -13.85 10.91
CA CYS A 706 -21.36 -13.59 11.94
C CYS A 706 -22.19 -14.85 12.13
N THR A 707 -22.16 -15.43 13.33
CA THR A 707 -23.09 -16.50 13.69
C THR A 707 -24.41 -15.89 14.15
N LEU A 708 -25.53 -16.40 13.65
CA LEU A 708 -26.89 -16.04 14.07
C LEU A 708 -27.35 -16.88 15.25
N ALA A 709 -28.40 -16.42 15.94
CA ALA A 709 -28.93 -17.08 17.13
C ALA A 709 -29.48 -18.51 16.90
N ASP A 710 -29.71 -18.92 15.65
CA ASP A 710 -30.12 -20.28 15.27
C ASP A 710 -28.97 -21.17 14.79
N GLY A 711 -27.73 -20.67 14.84
CA GLY A 711 -26.52 -21.37 14.40
C GLY A 711 -26.12 -21.11 12.96
N SER A 712 -26.94 -20.40 12.18
CA SER A 712 -26.57 -20.03 10.79
C SER A 712 -25.31 -19.17 10.78
N LEU A 713 -24.37 -19.47 9.86
CA LEU A 713 -23.14 -18.71 9.69
C LEU A 713 -23.24 -17.83 8.46
N LYS A 714 -23.02 -16.52 8.63
CA LYS A 714 -23.01 -15.54 7.53
C LYS A 714 -21.59 -15.05 7.24
N LEU A 715 -21.27 -14.85 5.96
CA LEU A 715 -20.00 -14.25 5.51
C LEU A 715 -19.86 -12.76 5.82
N CYS A 716 -20.98 -12.06 6.00
CA CYS A 716 -21.02 -10.63 6.27
C CYS A 716 -22.16 -10.28 7.22
N GLY A 717 -21.85 -9.53 8.28
CA GLY A 717 -22.84 -8.97 9.21
C GLY A 717 -23.44 -7.61 8.79
N CYS A 718 -23.07 -7.08 7.62
CA CYS A 718 -23.37 -5.70 7.22
C CYS A 718 -24.62 -5.51 6.36
N THR A 719 -25.21 -6.58 5.81
CA THR A 719 -26.38 -6.52 4.94
C THR A 719 -27.57 -7.18 5.61
N TYR A 720 -28.68 -6.46 5.68
CA TYR A 720 -29.95 -7.00 6.11
C TYR A 720 -31.06 -6.46 5.22
N ILE A 721 -31.58 -7.34 4.36
CA ILE A 721 -32.73 -7.05 3.52
C ILE A 721 -33.78 -8.08 3.86
N LYS A 722 -34.61 -7.79 4.86
CA LYS A 722 -35.91 -8.43 5.15
C LYS A 722 -36.10 -9.89 4.68
N THR A 723 -35.16 -10.80 4.95
CA THR A 723 -35.33 -12.24 4.69
C THR A 723 -34.67 -13.04 5.80
N GLU A 724 -35.29 -14.18 6.14
CA GLU A 724 -34.83 -15.09 7.20
C GLU A 724 -33.47 -15.74 6.84
N TYR A 725 -33.16 -15.83 5.54
CA TYR A 725 -31.90 -16.31 4.98
C TYR A 725 -31.59 -15.51 3.72
N ASP A 726 -30.34 -15.09 3.54
CA ASP A 726 -29.86 -14.46 2.31
C ASP A 726 -28.73 -15.28 1.70
N SER A 727 -28.28 -14.90 0.50
CA SER A 727 -27.19 -15.57 -0.20
C SER A 727 -25.83 -15.51 0.51
N MET A 728 -25.72 -14.80 1.64
CA MET A 728 -24.49 -14.74 2.46
C MET A 728 -24.49 -15.76 3.60
N VAL A 729 -25.59 -16.49 3.83
CA VAL A 729 -25.64 -17.63 4.74
C VAL A 729 -24.92 -18.80 4.07
N ILE A 730 -23.87 -19.30 4.71
CA ILE A 730 -22.96 -20.30 4.14
C ILE A 730 -23.03 -21.66 4.82
N GLY A 731 -23.94 -21.84 5.78
CA GLY A 731 -24.12 -23.10 6.48
C GLY A 731 -24.72 -22.90 7.86
N ASN A 732 -24.86 -23.99 8.61
CA ASN A 732 -25.42 -23.97 9.95
C ASN A 732 -24.55 -24.78 10.91
N LEU A 733 -24.05 -24.09 11.95
CA LEU A 733 -23.13 -24.66 12.93
C LEU A 733 -23.80 -25.64 13.91
N ALA A 734 -25.12 -25.82 13.85
CA ALA A 734 -25.79 -26.90 14.57
C ALA A 734 -25.42 -28.29 13.99
N SER A 735 -25.19 -28.37 12.68
CA SER A 735 -24.86 -29.63 11.98
C SER A 735 -23.47 -29.65 11.35
N GLN A 736 -22.83 -28.49 11.16
CA GLN A 736 -21.53 -28.35 10.49
C GLN A 736 -20.50 -27.70 11.43
N THR A 737 -19.22 -27.86 11.12
CA THR A 737 -18.09 -27.11 11.70
C THR A 737 -17.87 -25.80 10.95
N ILE A 738 -17.08 -24.89 11.52
CA ILE A 738 -16.77 -23.61 10.86
C ILE A 738 -15.95 -23.87 9.58
N SER A 739 -14.95 -24.75 9.65
CA SER A 739 -14.18 -25.15 8.47
C SER A 739 -15.04 -25.78 7.36
N GLU A 740 -16.01 -26.64 7.69
CA GLU A 740 -16.92 -27.23 6.69
C GLU A 740 -17.77 -26.16 6.00
N CYS A 741 -18.30 -25.19 6.75
CA CYS A 741 -19.01 -24.05 6.16
C CYS A 741 -18.10 -23.25 5.24
N LEU A 742 -16.88 -22.94 5.66
CA LEU A 742 -15.89 -22.17 4.87
C LEU A 742 -15.30 -22.93 3.67
N SER A 743 -15.53 -24.24 3.62
CA SER A 743 -15.10 -25.14 2.55
C SER A 743 -16.21 -25.44 1.53
N GLN A 744 -17.31 -24.69 1.51
CA GLN A 744 -18.33 -24.91 0.50
C GLN A 744 -17.91 -24.34 -0.86
N GLU A 745 -18.07 -25.14 -1.93
CA GLU A 745 -17.78 -24.73 -3.31
C GLU A 745 -18.61 -23.51 -3.75
N SER A 746 -19.80 -23.34 -3.18
CA SER A 746 -20.66 -22.16 -3.39
C SER A 746 -19.99 -20.86 -2.94
N ILE A 747 -19.19 -20.89 -1.88
CA ILE A 747 -18.41 -19.73 -1.42
C ILE A 747 -17.31 -19.42 -2.43
N HIS A 748 -16.55 -20.45 -2.83
CA HIS A 748 -15.49 -20.29 -3.81
C HIS A 748 -16.03 -19.68 -5.11
N THR A 749 -17.18 -20.18 -5.59
CA THR A 749 -17.87 -19.65 -6.77
C THR A 749 -18.30 -18.20 -6.58
N MET A 750 -18.89 -17.85 -5.43
CA MET A 750 -19.28 -16.47 -5.12
C MET A 750 -18.08 -15.52 -5.12
N PHE A 751 -16.96 -15.90 -4.51
CA PHE A 751 -15.73 -15.10 -4.48
C PHE A 751 -15.07 -15.00 -5.86
N LYS A 752 -15.04 -16.10 -6.61
CA LYS A 752 -14.53 -16.13 -7.98
C LYS A 752 -15.30 -15.15 -8.86
N ASN A 753 -16.63 -15.27 -8.90
CA ASN A 753 -17.51 -14.38 -9.65
C ASN A 753 -17.34 -12.92 -9.21
N TYR A 754 -17.20 -12.68 -7.90
CA TYR A 754 -17.02 -11.34 -7.35
C TYR A 754 -15.67 -10.70 -7.70
N LEU A 755 -14.57 -11.44 -7.56
CA LEU A 755 -13.22 -10.90 -7.71
C LEU A 755 -12.74 -10.87 -9.15
N ILE A 756 -13.07 -11.92 -9.91
CA ILE A 756 -12.63 -12.12 -11.29
C ILE A 756 -13.64 -11.48 -12.23
N ASP A 757 -14.89 -11.94 -12.16
CA ASP A 757 -15.93 -11.58 -13.13
C ASP A 757 -16.64 -10.27 -12.75
N LYS A 758 -16.25 -9.66 -11.62
CA LYS A 758 -16.81 -8.42 -11.08
C LYS A 758 -18.32 -8.50 -10.83
N GLU A 759 -18.85 -9.71 -10.66
CA GLU A 759 -20.26 -9.95 -10.40
C GLU A 759 -20.59 -9.70 -8.93
N ILE A 760 -21.32 -8.62 -8.65
CA ILE A 760 -21.79 -8.30 -7.30
C ILE A 760 -22.91 -9.30 -6.91
N PRO A 761 -22.81 -10.02 -5.77
CA PRO A 761 -23.87 -10.89 -5.26
C PRO A 761 -25.19 -10.12 -5.16
N GLU A 762 -26.32 -10.78 -5.42
CA GLU A 762 -27.63 -10.11 -5.48
C GLU A 762 -27.95 -9.28 -4.23
N ILE A 763 -27.71 -9.85 -3.04
CA ILE A 763 -27.90 -9.14 -1.76
C ILE A 763 -26.95 -7.94 -1.60
N CYS A 764 -25.78 -7.98 -2.24
CA CYS A 764 -24.83 -6.87 -2.27
C CYS A 764 -25.19 -5.79 -3.29
N ARG A 765 -25.98 -6.08 -4.33
CA ARG A 765 -26.44 -5.06 -5.31
C ARG A 765 -27.39 -4.06 -4.68
N GLN A 766 -28.13 -4.50 -3.68
CA GLN A 766 -29.03 -3.68 -2.88
C GLN A 766 -28.32 -3.07 -1.66
N CYS A 767 -27.03 -3.37 -1.46
CA CYS A 767 -26.25 -2.86 -0.34
C CYS A 767 -25.76 -1.45 -0.61
N THR A 768 -26.06 -0.53 0.29
CA THR A 768 -25.61 0.87 0.26
C THR A 768 -24.27 1.04 0.96
N ARG A 769 -23.40 0.03 0.95
CA ARG A 769 -22.11 0.06 1.66
C ARG A 769 -20.91 -0.21 0.74
N GLY A 770 -21.12 -0.11 -0.58
CA GLY A 770 -20.03 -0.03 -1.56
C GLY A 770 -19.22 1.23 -1.25
N HIS A 771 -17.97 1.02 -0.82
CA HIS A 771 -17.03 1.94 -0.17
C HIS A 771 -17.13 2.11 1.36
N ASP A 772 -16.10 1.60 2.02
CA ASP A 772 -15.26 2.45 2.86
C ASP A 772 -13.85 2.44 2.23
N ARG A 773 -13.25 3.63 2.15
CA ARG A 773 -11.93 3.93 1.57
C ARG A 773 -10.79 3.31 2.36
#